data_AF-A0A8J7MIT4-F1
#
_entry.id   AF-A0A8J7MIT4-F1
#
_cell.length_a   1.000
_cell.length_b   1.000
_cell.length_c   1.000
_cell.angle_alpha   90.00
_cell.angle_beta   90.00
_cell.angle_gamma   90.00
#
_symmetry.space_group_name_H-M   'P 1'
#
loop_
_entity.id
_entity.type
_entity.pdbx_description
1 polymer ?
#
loop_
_entity_poly.entity_id
_entity_poly.type
_entity_poly.pdbx_seq_one_letter_code
_entity_poly.pdbx_strand_id
1 'polypeptide(L)'
;MKLFFLIPLFLFFYQATSAQIFDSLELKTALDRKYVFTSLHLALEKPDEVYKLKLRGINKRLRNIDKEVLYLQDSINTLRSSSRRVMGREKIIARWATKIKTLRKSKFYYDLDSLKKLTRLVHLDLAYNELEDLPDVFRQIPNLRKVNLDNNNLSSLPSSIGSLRYLEELYLQKNKIEVLPDEMEELVSLKTFIANNNQIPNFPEEIGNWKDLEILRADSNKIQSLPASFNQLKKLRLIMLSDNNLTEITAGICKFTNLQELYLDHNSIAILPKNIGLLSSLRVLQLSDNQLSALPSSIGLNQGLRTLNLASNNLTVVPKEIIQLVNLQHLYLEQNIIHNLPKSIGLLSQLKALHLDNNDLTTIPESIGLLENLELLHLDNNKLTTIPNSMCLLTNLQVCYLQNNQLKVFPPSLANLNKLEVLFIHKNQLTNIPDSCISGLVNLQTLSANNNRIAELPNELGPLKNLKRLFLSHNQISKLPRNIGKLDTLIILSLDHNLLTEIPNEIGQLKNITYLFLKDNQIATLPACFYKEKNIRHPLFSLRQLELTRNPIGNKKANRMKLRKLGPDYATIYISEADRYLRSASEAKRAEEQAKRAAIKAKEAEAKAKEAAIAAAEAKAKAKEAEAKAKEAAAVAKEAEADAKEAETKAIAAAKKAKEAIGTPEAKQAEAKAKEAEARAKEAEARAKETAAIAAEAEAFAKSRVANALSKEAAALARAKEAARLAKEAKEKAEEAARLAKEAKDRAKGKRPKKGTKEPKPAPVDSAEDALRKAEADARARARANAKILAAELRIKIAELRIVVAEKRISHAKKITAKAETKANKIAPEVEAEETEESIEKKKKKEPKPKKDNTK
;
A
#
# COMPACT_ATOMS: atom_id res chain seq x y z
N MET A 1 5.15 -77.70 3.57
CA MET A 1 3.87 -77.84 2.85
C MET A 1 2.97 -76.69 3.27
N LYS A 2 2.38 -75.97 2.29
CA LYS A 2 0.99 -75.46 2.21
C LYS A 2 0.25 -75.21 3.56
N LEU A 3 -0.54 -74.18 3.82
CA LEU A 3 -1.28 -73.19 3.04
C LEU A 3 -2.07 -72.35 4.09
N PHE A 4 -2.26 -71.06 3.86
CA PHE A 4 -3.46 -70.24 4.14
C PHE A 4 -4.28 -70.25 5.46
N PHE A 5 -4.58 -68.98 5.86
CA PHE A 5 -5.80 -68.39 6.47
C PHE A 5 -6.03 -68.33 8.00
N LEU A 6 -5.93 -67.10 8.54
CA LEU A 6 -6.78 -66.49 9.59
C LEU A 6 -7.01 -65.02 9.18
N ILE A 7 -8.23 -64.59 8.84
CA ILE A 7 -9.33 -63.99 9.67
C ILE A 7 -9.10 -62.49 10.02
N PRO A 8 -10.16 -61.64 10.01
CA PRO A 8 -10.09 -60.22 9.63
C PRO A 8 -10.49 -59.20 10.72
N LEU A 9 -10.53 -57.92 10.30
CA LEU A 9 -11.33 -56.76 10.76
C LEU A 9 -10.78 -55.75 11.81
N PHE A 10 -10.52 -54.53 11.28
CA PHE A 10 -10.77 -53.15 11.77
C PHE A 10 -9.98 -52.51 12.94
N LEU A 11 -9.34 -51.36 12.64
CA LEU A 11 -9.82 -50.01 13.01
C LEU A 11 -9.00 -48.87 12.35
N PHE A 12 -9.67 -47.72 12.22
CA PHE A 12 -9.35 -46.47 11.49
C PHE A 12 -8.64 -45.42 12.39
N PHE A 13 -7.71 -44.60 11.85
CA PHE A 13 -7.61 -43.11 11.95
C PHE A 13 -6.24 -42.54 11.46
N TYR A 14 -6.29 -41.56 10.52
CA TYR A 14 -5.33 -40.45 10.24
C TYR A 14 -3.88 -40.77 9.78
N GLN A 15 -3.20 -40.09 8.84
CA GLN A 15 -3.35 -38.81 8.15
C GLN A 15 -2.50 -38.78 6.84
N ALA A 16 -3.10 -38.30 5.74
CA ALA A 16 -2.57 -37.61 4.54
C ALA A 16 -1.08 -37.14 4.53
N THR A 17 -0.32 -37.06 3.43
CA THR A 17 -0.59 -37.16 1.97
C THR A 17 0.65 -37.72 1.24
N SER A 18 0.51 -38.93 0.70
CA SER A 18 1.31 -39.46 -0.41
C SER A 18 0.48 -39.32 -1.69
N ALA A 19 0.90 -38.47 -2.61
CA ALA A 19 0.27 -38.36 -3.92
C ALA A 19 0.64 -39.56 -4.80
N GLN A 20 -0.17 -40.61 -4.74
CA GLN A 20 -0.41 -41.57 -5.81
C GLN A 20 -1.63 -42.41 -5.41
N ILE A 21 -2.71 -42.31 -6.18
CA ILE A 21 -3.43 -43.43 -6.79
C ILE A 21 -4.47 -42.83 -7.76
N PHE A 22 -4.57 -43.51 -8.88
CA PHE A 22 -5.56 -43.40 -9.95
C PHE A 22 -6.96 -43.00 -9.48
N ASP A 23 -7.50 -41.94 -10.09
CA ASP A 23 -8.92 -41.70 -10.40
C ASP A 23 -8.92 -40.49 -11.37
N SER A 24 -9.24 -40.63 -12.65
CA SER A 24 -10.56 -40.97 -13.13
C SER A 24 -10.48 -41.61 -14.52
N LEU A 25 -10.96 -42.84 -14.60
CA LEU A 25 -11.41 -43.47 -15.82
C LEU A 25 -12.80 -42.90 -16.17
N GLU A 26 -12.87 -41.71 -16.76
CA GLU A 26 -14.04 -41.28 -17.55
C GLU A 26 -13.58 -40.83 -18.93
N LEU A 27 -13.33 -41.85 -19.75
CA LEU A 27 -13.52 -41.79 -21.20
C LEU A 27 -15.03 -41.67 -21.46
N LYS A 28 -15.47 -40.55 -22.03
CA LYS A 28 -16.58 -40.54 -22.98
C LYS A 28 -16.43 -39.37 -23.95
N THR A 29 -15.94 -39.73 -25.16
CA THR A 29 -16.24 -39.16 -26.49
C THR A 29 -15.96 -37.67 -26.72
N ALA A 30 -14.87 -37.30 -27.41
CA ALA A 30 -14.65 -37.37 -28.86
C ALA A 30 -15.27 -36.16 -29.60
N LEU A 31 -14.44 -35.11 -29.72
CA LEU A 31 -14.43 -33.99 -30.67
C LEU A 31 -13.36 -33.01 -30.10
N ASP A 32 -12.08 -32.98 -30.46
CA ASP A 32 -11.35 -33.57 -31.58
C ASP A 32 -9.89 -33.85 -31.11
N ARG A 33 -9.46 -35.10 -31.25
CA ARG A 33 -8.12 -35.72 -31.00
C ARG A 33 -7.48 -35.48 -29.62
N LYS A 34 -7.92 -36.31 -28.65
CA LYS A 34 -7.51 -36.39 -27.24
C LYS A 34 -6.71 -37.68 -26.95
N TYR A 35 -5.39 -37.58 -26.87
CA TYR A 35 -4.63 -38.39 -25.91
C TYR A 35 -3.79 -37.41 -25.10
N VAL A 36 -3.96 -37.39 -23.79
CA VAL A 36 -3.06 -36.70 -22.86
C VAL A 36 -2.31 -37.80 -22.15
N PHE A 37 -1.17 -38.20 -22.73
CA PHE A 37 -0.32 -39.15 -22.04
C PHE A 37 0.26 -38.45 -20.80
N THR A 38 0.04 -39.03 -19.63
CA THR A 38 0.64 -38.60 -18.36
C THR A 38 2.05 -39.16 -18.17
N SER A 39 2.48 -40.03 -19.08
CA SER A 39 3.77 -40.70 -19.09
C SER A 39 4.43 -40.55 -20.46
N LEU A 40 5.68 -40.08 -20.48
CA LEU A 40 6.47 -39.94 -21.70
C LEU A 40 6.74 -41.30 -22.35
N HIS A 41 6.90 -42.37 -21.57
CA HIS A 41 7.07 -43.72 -22.10
C HIS A 41 5.90 -44.15 -23.00
N LEU A 42 4.67 -43.98 -22.50
CA LEU A 42 3.46 -44.36 -23.23
C LEU A 42 3.30 -43.54 -24.51
N ALA A 43 3.68 -42.27 -24.47
CA ALA A 43 3.69 -41.42 -25.66
C ALA A 43 4.68 -41.93 -26.73
N LEU A 44 5.84 -42.45 -26.30
CA LEU A 44 6.87 -42.96 -27.21
C LEU A 44 6.54 -44.33 -27.82
N GLU A 45 5.55 -45.06 -27.32
CA GLU A 45 5.09 -46.32 -27.94
C GLU A 45 4.35 -46.07 -29.26
N LYS A 46 3.67 -44.92 -29.38
CA LYS A 46 2.91 -44.52 -30.57
C LYS A 46 3.16 -43.05 -30.93
N PRO A 47 4.40 -42.68 -31.31
CA PRO A 47 4.80 -41.28 -31.46
C PRO A 47 3.95 -40.52 -32.49
N ASP A 48 3.50 -41.18 -33.55
CA ASP A 48 2.71 -40.58 -34.64
C ASP A 48 1.25 -40.27 -34.26
N GLU A 49 0.76 -40.78 -33.12
CA GLU A 49 -0.59 -40.55 -32.61
C GLU A 49 -0.63 -39.45 -31.52
N VAL A 50 0.53 -38.96 -31.05
CA VAL A 50 0.61 -38.01 -29.93
C VAL A 50 0.57 -36.56 -30.39
N TYR A 51 -0.57 -35.91 -30.19
CA TYR A 51 -0.76 -34.48 -30.49
C TYR A 51 -0.65 -33.59 -29.25
N LYS A 52 -0.91 -34.13 -28.05
CA LYS A 52 -0.90 -33.38 -26.79
C LYS A 52 -0.19 -34.22 -25.72
N LEU A 53 0.72 -33.60 -24.99
CA LEU A 53 1.48 -34.28 -23.94
C LEU A 53 1.49 -33.44 -22.67
N LYS A 54 1.20 -34.08 -21.54
CA LYS A 54 1.24 -33.44 -20.23
C LYS A 54 2.01 -34.30 -19.26
N LEU A 55 3.17 -33.83 -18.84
CA LEU A 55 4.03 -34.56 -17.91
C LEU A 55 4.04 -33.87 -16.54
N ARG A 56 4.09 -34.66 -15.47
CA ARG A 56 4.14 -34.18 -14.08
C ARG A 56 5.10 -35.03 -13.26
N GLY A 57 5.78 -34.40 -12.31
CA GLY A 57 6.68 -35.07 -11.36
C GLY A 57 7.95 -35.68 -11.97
N ILE A 58 8.42 -35.19 -13.13
CA ILE A 58 9.61 -35.71 -13.83
C ILE A 58 10.85 -35.67 -12.92
N ASN A 59 11.30 -34.49 -12.48
CA ASN A 59 12.52 -34.40 -11.64
C ASN A 59 12.34 -35.01 -10.26
N LYS A 60 11.13 -35.02 -9.71
CA LYS A 60 10.82 -35.75 -8.47
C LYS A 60 11.06 -37.25 -8.65
N ARG A 61 10.60 -37.82 -9.76
CA ARG A 61 10.79 -39.25 -10.06
C ARG A 61 12.25 -39.58 -10.37
N LEU A 62 12.93 -38.74 -11.16
CA LEU A 62 14.36 -38.89 -11.46
C LEU A 62 15.21 -38.88 -10.17
N ARG A 63 14.99 -37.90 -9.27
CA ARG A 63 15.68 -37.85 -7.97
C ARG A 63 15.37 -39.05 -7.08
N ASN A 64 14.14 -39.56 -7.09
CA ASN A 64 13.77 -40.76 -6.34
C ASN A 64 14.50 -42.00 -6.88
N ILE A 65 14.61 -42.13 -8.21
CA ILE A 65 15.38 -43.20 -8.86
C ILE A 65 16.85 -43.10 -8.47
N ASP A 66 17.45 -41.91 -8.52
CA ASP A 66 18.87 -41.71 -8.18
C ASP A 66 19.14 -42.02 -6.70
N LYS A 67 18.27 -41.59 -5.78
CA LYS A 67 18.35 -41.95 -4.36
C LYS A 67 18.24 -43.45 -4.12
N GLU A 68 17.31 -44.12 -4.81
CA GLU A 68 17.11 -45.57 -4.67
C GLU A 68 18.30 -46.36 -5.24
N VAL A 69 18.86 -45.91 -6.37
CA VAL A 69 20.08 -46.51 -6.96
C VAL A 69 21.28 -46.32 -6.03
N LEU A 70 21.48 -45.12 -5.48
CA LEU A 70 22.57 -44.84 -4.54
C LEU A 70 22.45 -45.72 -3.29
N TYR A 71 21.26 -45.77 -2.69
CA TYR A 71 20.99 -46.60 -1.51
C TYR A 71 21.26 -48.09 -1.77
N LEU A 72 20.80 -48.62 -2.91
CA LEU A 72 21.06 -50.02 -3.29
C LEU A 72 22.56 -50.25 -3.53
N GLN A 73 23.27 -49.30 -4.15
CA GLN A 73 24.69 -49.41 -4.42
C GLN A 73 25.52 -49.40 -3.13
N ASP A 74 25.21 -48.51 -2.19
CA ASP A 74 25.84 -48.46 -0.87
C ASP A 74 25.56 -49.75 -0.09
N SER A 75 24.32 -50.25 -0.14
CA SER A 75 23.94 -51.51 0.50
C SER A 75 24.70 -52.71 -0.08
N ILE A 76 24.91 -52.76 -1.41
CA ILE A 76 25.76 -53.77 -2.05
C ILE A 76 27.21 -53.65 -1.55
N ASN A 77 27.76 -52.43 -1.48
CA ASN A 77 29.13 -52.19 -1.03
C ASN A 77 29.32 -52.63 0.43
N THR A 78 28.36 -52.32 1.31
CA THR A 78 28.38 -52.76 2.72
C THR A 78 28.27 -54.27 2.86
N LEU A 79 27.40 -54.94 2.10
CA LEU A 79 27.33 -56.41 2.08
C LEU A 79 28.64 -57.02 1.58
N ARG A 80 29.31 -56.38 0.61
CA ARG A 80 30.59 -56.84 0.08
C ARG A 80 31.73 -56.72 1.07
N SER A 81 31.77 -55.64 1.85
CA SER A 81 32.80 -55.39 2.87
C SER A 81 32.52 -56.05 4.22
N SER A 82 31.34 -56.63 4.44
CA SER A 82 31.00 -57.27 5.72
C SER A 82 31.81 -58.55 5.95
N SER A 83 32.44 -58.64 7.12
CA SER A 83 33.14 -59.83 7.64
C SER A 83 32.20 -60.88 8.24
N ARG A 84 30.89 -60.57 8.41
CA ARG A 84 29.90 -61.51 8.95
C ARG A 84 29.37 -62.45 7.86
N ARG A 85 29.17 -63.72 8.21
CA ARG A 85 28.67 -64.76 7.31
C ARG A 85 27.17 -64.56 7.05
N VAL A 86 26.83 -63.84 5.98
CA VAL A 86 25.43 -63.63 5.53
C VAL A 86 25.02 -64.75 4.57
N MET A 87 24.10 -65.61 4.98
CA MET A 87 23.56 -66.66 4.09
C MET A 87 22.88 -66.04 2.86
N GLY A 88 23.20 -66.56 1.67
CA GLY A 88 22.60 -66.10 0.41
C GLY A 88 23.08 -64.73 -0.09
N ARG A 89 24.18 -64.19 0.46
CA ARG A 89 24.80 -62.90 0.09
C ARG A 89 24.86 -62.63 -1.41
N GLU A 90 25.42 -63.56 -2.19
CA GLU A 90 25.57 -63.38 -3.64
C GLU A 90 24.21 -63.28 -4.38
N LYS A 91 23.19 -64.01 -3.92
CA LYS A 91 21.84 -63.91 -4.48
C LYS A 91 21.18 -62.56 -4.18
N ILE A 92 21.42 -61.99 -2.99
CA ILE A 92 20.91 -60.67 -2.61
C ILE A 92 21.59 -59.58 -3.46
N ILE A 93 22.91 -59.63 -3.59
CA ILE A 93 23.69 -58.70 -4.43
C ILE A 93 23.22 -58.78 -5.89
N ALA A 94 23.06 -59.98 -6.46
CA ALA A 94 22.59 -60.15 -7.84
C ALA A 94 21.18 -59.57 -8.06
N ARG A 95 20.25 -59.76 -7.10
CA ARG A 95 18.90 -59.17 -7.14
C ARG A 95 18.96 -57.64 -7.11
N TRP A 96 19.76 -57.06 -6.21
CA TRP A 96 19.90 -55.60 -6.12
C TRP A 96 20.59 -55.01 -7.35
N ALA A 97 21.62 -55.65 -7.90
CA ALA A 97 22.25 -55.25 -9.15
C ALA A 97 21.26 -55.26 -10.33
N THR A 98 20.39 -56.29 -10.40
CA THR A 98 19.31 -56.37 -11.40
C THR A 98 18.28 -55.24 -11.22
N LYS A 99 17.93 -54.93 -9.96
CA LYS A 99 17.04 -53.81 -9.64
C LYS A 99 17.64 -52.46 -10.04
N ILE A 100 18.93 -52.22 -9.77
CA ILE A 100 19.67 -51.04 -10.23
C ILE A 100 19.62 -50.93 -11.76
N LYS A 101 19.87 -52.03 -12.49
CA LYS A 101 19.80 -52.05 -13.96
C LYS A 101 18.39 -51.67 -14.47
N THR A 102 17.35 -52.16 -13.79
CA THR A 102 15.94 -51.85 -14.13
C THR A 102 15.59 -50.39 -13.82
N LEU A 103 16.02 -49.87 -12.67
CA LEU A 103 15.85 -48.47 -12.28
C LEU A 103 16.55 -47.52 -13.25
N ARG A 104 17.80 -47.82 -13.64
CA ARG A 104 18.54 -47.04 -14.65
C ARG A 104 17.86 -47.06 -16.01
N LYS A 105 17.35 -48.22 -16.47
CA LYS A 105 16.52 -48.28 -17.68
C LYS A 105 15.27 -47.42 -17.55
N SER A 106 14.62 -47.43 -16.39
CA SER A 106 13.42 -46.62 -16.17
C SER A 106 13.68 -45.11 -16.18
N LYS A 107 14.91 -44.68 -15.87
CA LYS A 107 15.34 -43.26 -15.94
C LYS A 107 15.22 -42.71 -17.36
N PHE A 108 15.53 -43.54 -18.37
CA PHE A 108 15.42 -43.19 -19.79
C PHE A 108 14.00 -42.80 -20.22
N TYR A 109 12.97 -43.31 -19.54
CA TYR A 109 11.58 -42.95 -19.81
C TYR A 109 11.18 -41.55 -19.36
N TYR A 110 12.03 -40.88 -18.59
CA TYR A 110 11.82 -39.51 -18.09
C TYR A 110 12.82 -38.52 -18.72
N ASP A 111 13.60 -38.98 -19.69
CA ASP A 111 14.56 -38.17 -20.44
C ASP A 111 13.82 -37.31 -21.48
N LEU A 112 13.82 -36.00 -21.26
CA LEU A 112 13.14 -35.04 -22.12
C LEU A 112 13.79 -34.95 -23.51
N ASP A 113 15.04 -35.38 -23.72
CA ASP A 113 15.65 -35.44 -25.06
C ASP A 113 14.88 -36.35 -26.02
N SER A 114 14.11 -37.31 -25.48
CA SER A 114 13.28 -38.20 -26.28
C SER A 114 12.06 -37.50 -26.90
N LEU A 115 11.72 -36.28 -26.48
CA LEU A 115 10.64 -35.49 -27.08
C LEU A 115 10.84 -35.26 -28.58
N LYS A 116 12.09 -35.25 -29.07
CA LYS A 116 12.42 -35.12 -30.50
C LYS A 116 11.79 -36.18 -31.41
N LYS A 117 11.30 -37.29 -30.84
CA LYS A 117 10.59 -38.37 -31.56
C LYS A 117 9.11 -38.06 -31.79
N LEU A 118 8.53 -37.09 -31.07
CA LEU A 118 7.11 -36.75 -31.12
C LEU A 118 6.85 -35.60 -32.12
N THR A 119 7.18 -35.82 -33.40
CA THR A 119 7.20 -34.77 -34.45
C THR A 119 5.82 -34.16 -34.75
N ARG A 120 4.73 -34.84 -34.38
CA ARG A 120 3.34 -34.37 -34.53
C ARG A 120 2.79 -33.65 -33.30
N LEU A 121 3.62 -33.43 -32.28
CA LEU A 121 3.19 -32.80 -31.04
C LEU A 121 2.79 -31.35 -31.29
N VAL A 122 1.58 -31.00 -30.83
CA VAL A 122 0.99 -29.66 -30.96
C VAL A 122 0.94 -28.96 -29.61
N HIS A 123 0.61 -29.67 -28.52
CA HIS A 123 0.62 -29.09 -27.17
C HIS A 123 1.58 -29.84 -26.25
N LEU A 124 2.44 -29.09 -25.56
CA LEU A 124 3.38 -29.63 -24.57
C LEU A 124 3.17 -28.91 -23.22
N ASP A 125 2.83 -29.67 -22.19
CA ASP A 125 2.66 -29.17 -20.82
C ASP A 125 3.64 -29.87 -19.87
N LEU A 126 4.69 -29.14 -19.49
CA LEU A 126 5.72 -29.54 -18.53
C LEU A 126 5.66 -28.69 -17.25
N ALA A 127 4.53 -28.06 -16.94
CA ALA A 127 4.42 -27.27 -15.73
C ALA A 127 4.56 -28.12 -14.45
N TYR A 128 5.02 -27.53 -13.34
CA TYR A 128 5.15 -28.20 -12.03
C TYR A 128 6.03 -29.45 -12.06
N ASN A 129 7.17 -29.41 -12.75
CA ASN A 129 8.12 -30.51 -12.84
C ASN A 129 9.45 -30.25 -12.13
N GLU A 130 9.63 -29.07 -11.52
CA GLU A 130 10.89 -28.64 -10.91
C GLU A 130 12.07 -28.70 -11.90
N LEU A 131 11.82 -28.43 -13.19
CA LEU A 131 12.83 -28.44 -14.24
C LEU A 131 13.84 -27.31 -14.05
N GLU A 132 15.12 -27.63 -14.10
CA GLU A 132 16.21 -26.64 -14.02
C GLU A 132 16.64 -26.20 -15.43
N ASP A 133 16.62 -27.13 -16.38
CA ASP A 133 16.94 -26.89 -17.80
C ASP A 133 15.94 -27.59 -18.72
N LEU A 134 15.92 -27.17 -19.98
CA LEU A 134 15.19 -27.82 -21.07
C LEU A 134 16.18 -28.34 -22.13
N PRO A 135 15.91 -29.52 -22.72
CA PRO A 135 16.73 -30.01 -23.82
C PRO A 135 16.50 -29.20 -25.10
N ASP A 136 17.52 -29.18 -25.96
CA ASP A 136 17.51 -28.43 -27.23
C ASP A 136 16.81 -29.22 -28.36
N VAL A 137 15.52 -29.52 -28.18
CA VAL A 137 14.73 -30.42 -29.06
C VAL A 137 13.63 -29.73 -29.85
N PHE A 138 13.41 -28.42 -29.66
CA PHE A 138 12.24 -27.74 -30.24
C PHE A 138 12.30 -27.65 -31.77
N ARG A 139 13.51 -27.69 -32.36
CA ARG A 139 13.71 -27.78 -33.82
C ARG A 139 13.09 -29.04 -34.44
N GLN A 140 13.02 -30.14 -33.68
CA GLN A 140 12.51 -31.43 -34.15
C GLN A 140 11.00 -31.59 -33.94
N ILE A 141 10.37 -30.67 -33.19
CA ILE A 141 8.92 -30.66 -32.92
C ILE A 141 8.27 -29.33 -33.33
N PRO A 142 8.40 -28.90 -34.60
CA PRO A 142 8.05 -27.56 -35.06
C PRO A 142 6.54 -27.26 -35.05
N ASN A 143 5.69 -28.28 -34.91
CA ASN A 143 4.23 -28.16 -34.98
C ASN A 143 3.57 -27.69 -33.67
N LEU A 144 4.37 -27.35 -32.66
CA LEU A 144 3.86 -26.88 -31.37
C LEU A 144 3.11 -25.56 -31.52
N ARG A 145 1.87 -25.54 -31.02
CA ARG A 145 1.02 -24.34 -30.88
C ARG A 145 0.90 -23.87 -29.43
N LYS A 146 1.13 -24.75 -28.46
CA LYS A 146 1.07 -24.40 -27.04
C LYS A 146 2.19 -25.08 -26.25
N VAL A 147 2.95 -24.28 -25.51
CA VAL A 147 4.00 -24.74 -24.61
C VAL A 147 3.76 -24.16 -23.22
N ASN A 148 3.62 -25.04 -22.22
CA ASN A 148 3.44 -24.65 -20.83
C ASN A 148 4.58 -25.16 -19.95
N LEU A 149 5.36 -24.22 -19.41
CA LEU A 149 6.53 -24.41 -18.57
C LEU A 149 6.36 -23.77 -17.18
N ASP A 150 5.13 -23.40 -16.79
CA ASP A 150 4.80 -22.78 -15.50
C ASP A 150 5.38 -23.56 -14.30
N ASN A 151 5.85 -22.84 -13.29
CA ASN A 151 6.22 -23.40 -12.00
C ASN A 151 7.32 -24.47 -12.12
N ASN A 152 8.44 -24.05 -12.68
CA ASN A 152 9.68 -24.81 -12.72
C ASN A 152 10.81 -23.95 -12.14
N ASN A 153 12.06 -24.40 -12.28
CA ASN A 153 13.27 -23.71 -11.83
C ASN A 153 14.13 -23.25 -13.00
N LEU A 154 13.54 -23.02 -14.18
CA LEU A 154 14.29 -22.71 -15.41
C LEU A 154 14.99 -21.37 -15.28
N SER A 155 16.30 -21.34 -15.54
CA SER A 155 17.11 -20.11 -15.60
C SER A 155 17.18 -19.49 -17.00
N SER A 156 16.93 -20.29 -18.03
CA SER A 156 17.00 -19.89 -19.44
C SER A 156 16.09 -20.75 -20.31
N LEU A 157 15.92 -20.36 -21.58
CA LEU A 157 15.28 -21.15 -22.61
C LEU A 157 16.30 -21.50 -23.71
N PRO A 158 16.23 -22.69 -24.31
CA PRO A 158 17.10 -23.04 -25.44
C PRO A 158 16.73 -22.21 -26.68
N SER A 159 17.71 -21.83 -27.48
CA SER A 159 17.49 -21.02 -28.71
C SER A 159 16.60 -21.73 -29.73
N SER A 160 16.53 -23.07 -29.72
CA SER A 160 15.59 -23.81 -30.56
C SER A 160 14.12 -23.45 -30.33
N ILE A 161 13.75 -22.83 -29.20
CA ILE A 161 12.38 -22.37 -28.97
C ILE A 161 11.91 -21.42 -30.09
N GLY A 162 12.82 -20.60 -30.65
CA GLY A 162 12.53 -19.69 -31.76
C GLY A 162 12.09 -20.38 -33.05
N SER A 163 12.42 -21.67 -33.23
CA SER A 163 12.01 -22.43 -34.42
C SER A 163 10.51 -22.75 -34.46
N LEU A 164 9.77 -22.53 -33.37
CA LEU A 164 8.35 -22.82 -33.25
C LEU A 164 7.46 -21.72 -33.87
N ARG A 165 7.57 -21.53 -35.19
CA ARG A 165 6.86 -20.45 -35.92
C ARG A 165 5.32 -20.51 -35.81
N TYR A 166 4.76 -21.67 -35.46
CA TYR A 166 3.32 -21.88 -35.24
C TYR A 166 2.88 -21.75 -33.77
N LEU A 167 3.79 -21.41 -32.86
CA LEU A 167 3.49 -21.28 -31.44
C LEU A 167 2.53 -20.11 -31.20
N GLU A 168 1.39 -20.38 -30.59
CA GLU A 168 0.36 -19.37 -30.28
C GLU A 168 0.34 -19.01 -28.80
N GLU A 169 0.68 -19.94 -27.92
CA GLU A 169 0.66 -19.73 -26.48
C GLU A 169 1.93 -20.24 -25.80
N LEU A 170 2.62 -19.37 -25.08
CA LEU A 170 3.82 -19.68 -24.31
C LEU A 170 3.65 -19.23 -22.85
N TYR A 171 3.73 -20.20 -21.93
CA TYR A 171 3.61 -19.98 -20.49
C TYR A 171 4.92 -20.33 -19.80
N LEU A 172 5.52 -19.36 -19.12
CA LEU A 172 6.84 -19.38 -18.49
C LEU A 172 6.78 -18.91 -17.03
N GLN A 173 5.61 -18.59 -16.50
CA GLN A 173 5.50 -17.94 -15.21
C GLN A 173 6.05 -18.78 -14.05
N LYS A 174 6.49 -18.11 -12.98
CA LYS A 174 7.06 -18.74 -11.78
C LYS A 174 8.25 -19.65 -12.12
N ASN A 175 9.22 -19.10 -12.82
CA ASN A 175 10.53 -19.70 -13.08
C ASN A 175 11.63 -18.77 -12.54
N LYS A 176 12.87 -18.94 -12.99
CA LYS A 176 14.02 -18.11 -12.67
C LYS A 176 14.67 -17.54 -13.94
N ILE A 177 13.89 -17.34 -15.00
CA ILE A 177 14.42 -17.00 -16.32
C ILE A 177 15.11 -15.63 -16.25
N GLU A 178 16.40 -15.61 -16.57
CA GLU A 178 17.24 -14.41 -16.56
C GLU A 178 17.39 -13.79 -17.96
N VAL A 179 17.25 -14.59 -19.02
CA VAL A 179 17.41 -14.15 -20.40
C VAL A 179 16.38 -14.84 -21.29
N LEU A 180 15.75 -14.06 -22.18
CA LEU A 180 14.97 -14.58 -23.30
C LEU A 180 15.89 -14.65 -24.54
N PRO A 181 15.97 -15.79 -25.25
CA PRO A 181 16.81 -15.90 -26.44
C PRO A 181 16.31 -15.01 -27.58
N ASP A 182 17.22 -14.38 -28.31
CA ASP A 182 16.91 -13.46 -29.42
C ASP A 182 16.14 -14.17 -30.54
N GLU A 183 16.39 -15.47 -30.76
CA GLU A 183 15.67 -16.27 -31.75
C GLU A 183 14.15 -16.35 -31.50
N MET A 184 13.67 -15.97 -30.30
CA MET A 184 12.23 -15.83 -30.06
C MET A 184 11.56 -14.78 -30.96
N GLU A 185 12.31 -13.88 -31.60
CA GLU A 185 11.77 -12.96 -32.62
C GLU A 185 11.05 -13.69 -33.79
N GLU A 186 11.39 -14.95 -34.02
CA GLU A 186 10.80 -15.81 -35.07
C GLU A 186 9.41 -16.39 -34.71
N LEU A 187 8.91 -16.15 -33.49
CA LEU A 187 7.59 -16.62 -33.01
C LEU A 187 6.42 -15.80 -33.56
N VAL A 188 6.30 -15.74 -34.89
CA VAL A 188 5.38 -14.85 -35.62
C VAL A 188 3.89 -15.10 -35.35
N SER A 189 3.51 -16.31 -34.91
CA SER A 189 2.11 -16.69 -34.61
C SER A 189 1.71 -16.49 -33.14
N LEU A 190 2.60 -15.95 -32.30
CA LEU A 190 2.39 -15.88 -30.86
C LEU A 190 1.27 -14.90 -30.51
N LYS A 191 0.23 -15.40 -29.82
CA LYS A 191 -0.94 -14.64 -29.38
C LYS A 191 -0.92 -14.34 -27.89
N THR A 192 -0.39 -15.27 -27.09
CA THR A 192 -0.33 -15.17 -25.64
C THR A 192 1.07 -15.48 -25.14
N PHE A 193 1.67 -14.52 -24.45
CA PHE A 193 2.94 -14.67 -23.76
C PHE A 193 2.77 -14.36 -22.28
N ILE A 194 3.00 -15.37 -21.42
CA ILE A 194 2.91 -15.23 -19.97
C ILE A 194 4.24 -15.63 -19.36
N ALA A 195 4.98 -14.67 -18.80
CA ALA A 195 6.30 -14.85 -18.21
C ALA A 195 6.43 -14.17 -16.84
N ASN A 196 5.32 -13.96 -16.13
CA ASN A 196 5.34 -13.29 -14.84
C ASN A 196 6.08 -14.09 -13.75
N ASN A 197 6.62 -13.41 -12.75
CA ASN A 197 7.42 -14.00 -11.67
C ASN A 197 8.67 -14.71 -12.22
N ASN A 198 9.53 -13.96 -12.90
CA ASN A 198 10.83 -14.40 -13.40
C ASN A 198 11.90 -13.33 -13.05
N GLN A 199 13.05 -13.35 -13.73
CA GLN A 199 14.15 -12.40 -13.54
C GLN A 199 14.52 -11.68 -14.85
N ILE A 200 13.58 -11.57 -15.79
CA ILE A 200 13.82 -11.09 -17.15
C ILE A 200 14.12 -9.59 -17.12
N PRO A 201 15.29 -9.13 -17.60
CA PRO A 201 15.65 -7.72 -17.60
C PRO A 201 15.14 -6.97 -18.83
N ASN A 202 15.00 -7.64 -19.98
CA ASN A 202 14.60 -7.04 -21.25
C ASN A 202 13.87 -8.08 -22.13
N PHE A 203 13.05 -7.59 -23.06
CA PHE A 203 12.51 -8.39 -24.17
C PHE A 203 13.50 -8.40 -25.37
N PRO A 204 13.38 -9.35 -26.30
CA PRO A 204 14.14 -9.32 -27.56
C PRO A 204 13.91 -8.02 -28.34
N GLU A 205 14.94 -7.49 -29.00
CA GLU A 205 14.88 -6.20 -29.71
C GLU A 205 13.82 -6.19 -30.82
N GLU A 206 13.61 -7.31 -31.52
CA GLU A 206 12.62 -7.46 -32.59
C GLU A 206 11.31 -8.13 -32.12
N ILE A 207 10.91 -7.93 -30.85
CA ILE A 207 9.61 -8.39 -30.33
C ILE A 207 8.41 -7.92 -31.18
N GLY A 208 8.56 -6.82 -31.93
CA GLY A 208 7.56 -6.34 -32.89
C GLY A 208 7.12 -7.36 -33.96
N ASN A 209 7.92 -8.42 -34.17
CA ASN A 209 7.55 -9.53 -35.06
C ASN A 209 6.40 -10.41 -34.54
N TRP A 210 6.04 -10.34 -33.25
CA TRP A 210 4.88 -11.04 -32.67
C TRP A 210 3.57 -10.33 -33.01
N LYS A 211 3.30 -10.16 -34.31
CA LYS A 211 2.20 -9.32 -34.84
C LYS A 211 0.81 -9.77 -34.38
N ASP A 212 0.69 -11.03 -33.99
CA ASP A 212 -0.55 -11.64 -33.50
C ASP A 212 -0.73 -11.57 -31.97
N LEU A 213 0.20 -10.93 -31.25
CA LEU A 213 0.17 -10.88 -29.78
C LEU A 213 -1.02 -10.05 -29.28
N GLU A 214 -1.87 -10.70 -28.48
CA GLU A 214 -3.05 -10.09 -27.84
C GLU A 214 -2.85 -9.90 -26.33
N ILE A 215 -2.14 -10.84 -25.70
CA ILE A 215 -1.94 -10.89 -24.25
C ILE A 215 -0.45 -10.96 -23.95
N LEU A 216 0.04 -9.94 -23.25
CA LEU A 216 1.39 -9.89 -22.71
C LEU A 216 1.33 -9.78 -21.18
N ARG A 217 1.84 -10.79 -20.49
CA ARG A 217 2.00 -10.77 -19.04
C ARG A 217 3.45 -11.03 -18.65
N ALA A 218 4.11 -10.02 -18.11
CA ALA A 218 5.45 -10.14 -17.57
C ALA A 218 5.57 -9.38 -16.23
N ASP A 219 4.50 -9.42 -15.42
CA ASP A 219 4.52 -8.88 -14.06
C ASP A 219 5.58 -9.55 -13.17
N SER A 220 6.11 -8.85 -12.16
CA SER A 220 7.15 -9.36 -11.25
C SER A 220 8.40 -9.88 -12.00
N ASN A 221 9.07 -8.98 -12.71
CA ASN A 221 10.34 -9.23 -13.43
C ASN A 221 11.34 -8.09 -13.16
N LYS A 222 12.38 -7.94 -13.98
CA LYS A 222 13.41 -6.90 -13.87
C LYS A 222 13.39 -5.95 -15.08
N ILE A 223 12.26 -5.84 -15.77
CA ILE A 223 12.16 -5.14 -17.05
C ILE A 223 12.45 -3.65 -16.86
N GLN A 224 13.47 -3.12 -17.54
CA GLN A 224 13.90 -1.72 -17.39
C GLN A 224 13.32 -0.80 -18.48
N SER A 225 13.15 -1.31 -19.69
CA SER A 225 12.60 -0.55 -20.81
C SER A 225 11.88 -1.49 -21.79
N LEU A 226 11.14 -0.89 -22.73
CA LEU A 226 10.49 -1.59 -23.84
C LEU A 226 11.23 -1.25 -25.15
N PRO A 227 11.57 -2.25 -25.99
CA PRO A 227 12.32 -2.02 -27.22
C PRO A 227 11.51 -1.20 -28.24
N ALA A 228 12.20 -0.59 -29.22
CA ALA A 228 11.57 0.31 -30.20
C ALA A 228 10.52 -0.41 -31.07
N SER A 229 10.75 -1.68 -31.40
CA SER A 229 9.85 -2.52 -32.20
C SER A 229 8.51 -2.83 -31.50
N PHE A 230 8.43 -2.64 -30.17
CA PHE A 230 7.23 -2.92 -29.37
C PHE A 230 5.97 -2.22 -29.92
N ASN A 231 6.15 -1.04 -30.54
CA ASN A 231 5.07 -0.25 -31.13
C ASN A 231 4.33 -0.93 -32.31
N GLN A 232 4.84 -2.06 -32.81
CA GLN A 232 4.27 -2.82 -33.93
C GLN A 232 3.17 -3.79 -33.50
N LEU A 233 3.03 -4.06 -32.19
CA LEU A 233 2.11 -5.05 -31.60
C LEU A 233 0.65 -4.56 -31.53
N LYS A 234 0.05 -4.28 -32.71
CA LYS A 234 -1.24 -3.60 -32.85
C LYS A 234 -2.48 -4.39 -32.35
N LYS A 235 -2.34 -5.70 -32.12
CA LYS A 235 -3.42 -6.57 -31.62
C LYS A 235 -3.47 -6.68 -30.09
N LEU A 236 -2.53 -6.05 -29.37
CA LEU A 236 -2.51 -6.09 -27.92
C LEU A 236 -3.82 -5.56 -27.31
N ARG A 237 -4.35 -6.35 -26.37
CA ARG A 237 -5.56 -6.06 -25.60
C ARG A 237 -5.27 -5.96 -24.11
N LEU A 238 -4.31 -6.74 -23.62
CA LEU A 238 -3.90 -6.79 -22.23
C LEU A 238 -2.38 -6.72 -22.14
N ILE A 239 -1.88 -5.74 -21.40
CA ILE A 239 -0.46 -5.63 -21.04
C ILE A 239 -0.36 -5.59 -19.50
N MET A 240 0.34 -6.56 -18.92
CA MET A 240 0.68 -6.58 -17.50
C MET A 240 2.19 -6.55 -17.32
N LEU A 241 2.68 -5.41 -16.83
CA LEU A 241 4.10 -5.13 -16.57
C LEU A 241 4.31 -4.56 -15.17
N SER A 242 3.35 -4.77 -14.26
CA SER A 242 3.49 -4.35 -12.86
C SER A 242 4.66 -5.05 -12.17
N ASP A 243 5.23 -4.44 -11.13
CA ASP A 243 6.36 -4.97 -10.36
C ASP A 243 7.59 -5.26 -11.26
N ASN A 244 8.10 -4.19 -11.88
CA ASN A 244 9.27 -4.18 -12.74
C ASN A 244 10.14 -2.95 -12.44
N ASN A 245 11.14 -2.66 -13.28
CA ASN A 245 12.06 -1.55 -13.13
C ASN A 245 11.87 -0.48 -14.23
N LEU A 246 10.67 -0.36 -14.82
CA LEU A 246 10.40 0.60 -15.88
C LEU A 246 10.53 2.03 -15.35
N THR A 247 11.39 2.83 -15.99
CA THR A 247 11.56 4.26 -15.67
C THR A 247 10.73 5.17 -16.58
N GLU A 248 10.39 4.68 -17.76
CA GLU A 248 9.56 5.37 -18.74
C GLU A 248 8.70 4.39 -19.55
N ILE A 249 7.68 4.93 -20.21
CA ILE A 249 6.92 4.22 -21.22
C ILE A 249 7.17 4.91 -22.56
N THR A 250 7.60 4.14 -23.56
CA THR A 250 7.84 4.68 -24.90
C THR A 250 6.55 5.23 -25.51
N ALA A 251 6.65 6.31 -26.28
CA ALA A 251 5.50 6.91 -26.98
C ALA A 251 4.84 5.94 -27.97
N GLY A 252 5.52 4.85 -28.33
CA GLY A 252 4.99 3.77 -29.16
C GLY A 252 3.76 3.08 -28.56
N ILE A 253 3.61 3.06 -27.23
CA ILE A 253 2.44 2.45 -26.56
C ILE A 253 1.13 3.07 -27.05
N CYS A 254 1.14 4.36 -27.40
CA CYS A 254 -0.03 5.11 -27.83
C CYS A 254 -0.60 4.64 -29.19
N LYS A 255 0.08 3.72 -29.89
CA LYS A 255 -0.40 3.10 -31.14
C LYS A 255 -1.34 1.92 -30.91
N PHE A 256 -1.48 1.42 -29.69
CA PHE A 256 -2.30 0.23 -29.38
C PHE A 256 -3.78 0.58 -29.23
N THR A 257 -4.46 0.84 -30.34
CA THR A 257 -5.88 1.25 -30.34
C THR A 257 -6.84 0.17 -29.82
N ASN A 258 -6.43 -1.10 -29.78
CA ASN A 258 -7.20 -2.22 -29.24
C ASN A 258 -6.93 -2.49 -27.75
N LEU A 259 -6.00 -1.76 -27.12
CA LEU A 259 -5.61 -2.01 -25.74
C LEU A 259 -6.78 -1.69 -24.80
N GLN A 260 -7.18 -2.69 -24.01
CA GLN A 260 -8.30 -2.60 -23.07
C GLN A 260 -7.82 -2.43 -21.64
N GLU A 261 -6.70 -3.07 -21.28
CA GLU A 261 -6.18 -3.05 -19.93
C GLU A 261 -4.65 -2.91 -19.94
N LEU A 262 -4.16 -1.94 -19.15
CA LEU A 262 -2.74 -1.63 -19.00
C LEU A 262 -2.40 -1.57 -17.51
N TYR A 263 -1.57 -2.52 -17.07
CA TYR A 263 -1.10 -2.61 -15.69
C TYR A 263 0.41 -2.35 -15.62
N LEU A 264 0.78 -1.31 -14.88
CA LEU A 264 2.13 -0.77 -14.76
C LEU A 264 2.46 -0.39 -13.32
N ASP A 265 1.72 -0.93 -12.35
CA ASP A 265 1.91 -0.65 -10.93
C ASP A 265 3.31 -1.04 -10.46
N HIS A 266 3.82 -0.45 -9.37
CA HIS A 266 5.10 -0.84 -8.77
C HIS A 266 6.26 -0.79 -9.77
N ASN A 267 6.44 0.36 -10.41
CA ASN A 267 7.55 0.66 -11.30
C ASN A 267 8.21 1.98 -10.87
N SER A 268 9.07 2.56 -11.70
CA SER A 268 9.72 3.85 -11.46
C SER A 268 9.35 4.90 -12.53
N ILE A 269 8.12 4.82 -13.06
CA ILE A 269 7.68 5.67 -14.16
C ILE A 269 7.43 7.09 -13.64
N ALA A 270 8.20 8.05 -14.16
CA ALA A 270 8.08 9.45 -13.76
C ALA A 270 7.12 10.29 -14.63
N ILE A 271 6.97 9.91 -15.91
CA ILE A 271 6.20 10.66 -16.90
C ILE A 271 5.44 9.69 -17.82
N LEU A 272 4.16 9.99 -18.08
CA LEU A 272 3.38 9.31 -19.12
C LEU A 272 3.55 10.02 -20.49
N PRO A 273 3.50 9.28 -21.61
CA PRO A 273 3.57 9.88 -22.93
C PRO A 273 2.41 10.84 -23.16
N LYS A 274 2.70 11.97 -23.81
CA LYS A 274 1.72 13.05 -24.07
C LYS A 274 0.45 12.59 -24.77
N ASN A 275 0.49 11.47 -25.49
CA ASN A 275 -0.62 10.94 -26.30
C ASN A 275 -1.28 9.69 -25.69
N ILE A 276 -1.12 9.42 -24.39
CA ILE A 276 -1.77 8.27 -23.72
C ILE A 276 -3.31 8.26 -23.92
N GLY A 277 -3.88 9.47 -24.08
CA GLY A 277 -5.26 9.72 -24.49
C GLY A 277 -5.76 8.98 -25.73
N LEU A 278 -4.85 8.62 -26.64
CA LEU A 278 -5.21 7.97 -27.92
C LEU A 278 -5.55 6.48 -27.79
N LEU A 279 -5.36 5.90 -26.61
CA LEU A 279 -5.79 4.54 -26.28
C LEU A 279 -7.32 4.51 -26.09
N SER A 280 -8.06 4.64 -27.19
CA SER A 280 -9.52 4.84 -27.19
C SER A 280 -10.31 3.64 -26.64
N SER A 281 -9.76 2.42 -26.72
CA SER A 281 -10.38 1.20 -26.18
C SER A 281 -10.06 0.94 -24.71
N LEU A 282 -9.22 1.76 -24.07
CA LEU A 282 -8.71 1.52 -22.73
C LEU A 282 -9.82 1.65 -21.69
N ARG A 283 -9.95 0.63 -20.84
CA ARG A 283 -10.95 0.52 -19.76
C ARG A 283 -10.32 0.57 -18.39
N VAL A 284 -9.11 0.01 -18.25
CA VAL A 284 -8.37 -0.07 -16.99
C VAL A 284 -6.96 0.44 -17.21
N LEU A 285 -6.58 1.44 -16.43
CA LEU A 285 -5.21 1.96 -16.37
C LEU A 285 -4.74 1.93 -14.91
N GLN A 286 -3.72 1.12 -14.64
CA GLN A 286 -3.18 0.88 -13.31
C GLN A 286 -1.72 1.33 -13.28
N LEU A 287 -1.44 2.36 -12.48
CA LEU A 287 -0.18 3.07 -12.39
C LEU A 287 0.20 3.33 -10.92
N SER A 288 -0.31 2.52 -9.98
CA SER A 288 0.00 2.73 -8.56
C SER A 288 1.48 2.54 -8.28
N ASP A 289 2.00 3.14 -7.21
CA ASP A 289 3.38 2.92 -6.75
C ASP A 289 4.41 3.21 -7.87
N ASN A 290 4.34 4.42 -8.41
CA ASN A 290 5.24 4.97 -9.43
C ASN A 290 5.75 6.35 -8.98
N GLN A 291 6.40 7.11 -9.88
CA GLN A 291 7.00 8.41 -9.58
C GLN A 291 6.32 9.56 -10.34
N LEU A 292 5.05 9.38 -10.73
CA LEU A 292 4.33 10.34 -11.55
C LEU A 292 4.13 11.66 -10.80
N SER A 293 4.62 12.76 -11.38
CA SER A 293 4.42 14.11 -10.82
C SER A 293 3.22 14.85 -11.40
N ALA A 294 2.81 14.47 -12.62
CA ALA A 294 1.64 15.01 -13.31
C ALA A 294 1.08 14.00 -14.33
N LEU A 295 -0.17 14.20 -14.71
CA LEU A 295 -0.80 13.52 -15.85
C LEU A 295 -0.82 14.44 -17.08
N PRO A 296 -0.65 13.89 -18.29
CA PRO A 296 -0.85 14.67 -19.52
C PRO A 296 -2.32 15.05 -19.67
N SER A 297 -2.60 16.23 -20.23
CA SER A 297 -3.97 16.69 -20.50
C SER A 297 -4.75 15.77 -21.43
N SER A 298 -4.05 15.02 -22.29
CA SER A 298 -4.67 14.04 -23.19
C SER A 298 -5.37 12.89 -22.46
N ILE A 299 -5.14 12.67 -21.17
CA ILE A 299 -5.83 11.62 -20.41
C ILE A 299 -7.36 11.72 -20.54
N GLY A 300 -7.90 12.94 -20.66
CA GLY A 300 -9.34 13.18 -20.87
C GLY A 300 -9.91 12.59 -22.16
N LEU A 301 -9.06 12.26 -23.15
CA LEU A 301 -9.48 11.62 -24.39
C LEU A 301 -9.79 10.12 -24.24
N ASN A 302 -9.35 9.47 -23.15
CA ASN A 302 -9.66 8.06 -22.86
C ASN A 302 -11.10 7.89 -22.34
N GLN A 303 -12.11 8.28 -23.12
CA GLN A 303 -13.51 8.31 -22.68
C GLN A 303 -14.09 6.93 -22.33
N GLY A 304 -13.46 5.83 -22.78
CA GLY A 304 -13.82 4.45 -22.42
C GLY A 304 -13.33 4.01 -21.04
N LEU A 305 -12.51 4.81 -20.36
CA LEU A 305 -11.85 4.44 -19.11
C LEU A 305 -12.86 4.31 -17.97
N ARG A 306 -12.81 3.19 -17.26
CA ARG A 306 -13.69 2.86 -16.12
C ARG A 306 -12.93 2.86 -14.80
N THR A 307 -11.66 2.45 -14.83
CA THR A 307 -10.79 2.40 -13.66
C THR A 307 -9.49 3.13 -13.96
N LEU A 308 -9.18 4.12 -13.13
CA LEU A 308 -7.90 4.82 -13.15
C LEU A 308 -7.30 4.73 -11.75
N ASN A 309 -6.17 4.03 -11.65
CA ASN A 309 -5.42 3.93 -10.41
C ASN A 309 -4.09 4.67 -10.52
N LEU A 310 -3.94 5.69 -9.68
CA LEU A 310 -2.79 6.58 -9.57
C LEU A 310 -2.31 6.68 -8.12
N ALA A 311 -2.68 5.73 -7.29
CA ALA A 311 -2.29 5.69 -5.88
C ALA A 311 -0.76 5.68 -5.72
N SER A 312 -0.25 6.16 -4.59
CA SER A 312 1.18 6.09 -4.24
C SER A 312 2.09 6.68 -5.34
N ASN A 313 1.83 7.92 -5.75
CA ASN A 313 2.65 8.65 -6.73
C ASN A 313 3.05 10.02 -6.14
N ASN A 314 3.63 10.89 -6.95
CA ASN A 314 4.05 12.25 -6.57
C ASN A 314 3.13 13.32 -7.16
N LEU A 315 1.86 13.01 -7.44
CA LEU A 315 0.94 13.94 -8.07
C LEU A 315 0.65 15.13 -7.15
N THR A 316 0.83 16.33 -7.69
CA THR A 316 0.52 17.59 -6.97
C THR A 316 -0.83 18.17 -7.39
N VAL A 317 -1.25 17.89 -8.61
CA VAL A 317 -2.48 18.40 -9.23
C VAL A 317 -3.13 17.30 -10.07
N VAL A 318 -4.45 17.22 -10.00
CA VAL A 318 -5.26 16.44 -10.94
C VAL A 318 -5.64 17.36 -12.11
N PRO A 319 -5.34 17.02 -13.38
CA PRO A 319 -5.63 17.88 -14.51
C PRO A 319 -7.14 18.12 -14.66
N LYS A 320 -7.52 19.32 -15.12
CA LYS A 320 -8.94 19.66 -15.32
C LYS A 320 -9.61 18.74 -16.34
N GLU A 321 -8.84 18.21 -17.30
CA GLU A 321 -9.30 17.32 -18.35
C GLU A 321 -9.75 15.95 -17.82
N ILE A 322 -9.45 15.60 -16.56
CA ILE A 322 -9.95 14.35 -15.95
C ILE A 322 -11.48 14.27 -16.00
N ILE A 323 -12.17 15.41 -15.99
CA ILE A 323 -13.64 15.51 -16.05
C ILE A 323 -14.23 14.96 -17.36
N GLN A 324 -13.40 14.78 -18.39
CA GLN A 324 -13.82 14.22 -19.68
C GLN A 324 -13.92 12.68 -19.64
N LEU A 325 -13.43 12.04 -18.57
CA LEU A 325 -13.56 10.60 -18.33
C LEU A 325 -14.97 10.24 -17.84
N VAL A 326 -15.98 10.52 -18.67
CA VAL A 326 -17.40 10.44 -18.30
C VAL A 326 -17.88 9.03 -17.89
N ASN A 327 -17.16 7.99 -18.28
CA ASN A 327 -17.45 6.59 -17.93
C ASN A 327 -16.65 6.07 -16.73
N LEU A 328 -15.88 6.94 -16.04
CA LEU A 328 -15.04 6.53 -14.93
C LEU A 328 -15.89 6.12 -13.72
N GLN A 329 -15.63 4.93 -13.20
CA GLN A 329 -16.34 4.32 -12.07
C GLN A 329 -15.48 4.29 -10.81
N HIS A 330 -14.16 4.11 -10.96
CA HIS A 330 -13.21 3.99 -9.86
C HIS A 330 -12.01 4.91 -10.11
N LEU A 331 -11.77 5.81 -9.17
CA LEU A 331 -10.63 6.73 -9.21
C LEU A 331 -9.84 6.59 -7.90
N TYR A 332 -8.60 6.12 -8.03
CA TYR A 332 -7.65 5.97 -6.93
C TYR A 332 -6.55 7.02 -7.03
N LEU A 333 -6.47 7.88 -6.04
CA LEU A 333 -5.54 9.01 -5.94
C LEU A 333 -4.89 9.08 -4.55
N GLU A 334 -5.05 8.05 -3.73
CA GLU A 334 -4.50 8.00 -2.38
C GLU A 334 -2.96 8.05 -2.38
N GLN A 335 -2.37 8.48 -1.26
CA GLN A 335 -0.91 8.56 -1.09
C GLN A 335 -0.21 9.40 -2.19
N ASN A 336 -0.74 10.59 -2.46
CA ASN A 336 -0.13 11.59 -3.34
C ASN A 336 0.10 12.90 -2.57
N ILE A 337 0.41 13.99 -3.27
CA ILE A 337 0.66 15.32 -2.70
C ILE A 337 -0.38 16.33 -3.22
N ILE A 338 -1.62 15.87 -3.45
CA ILE A 338 -2.66 16.68 -4.08
C ILE A 338 -3.20 17.70 -3.07
N HIS A 339 -3.22 18.98 -3.46
CA HIS A 339 -3.68 20.06 -2.60
C HIS A 339 -5.16 20.42 -2.82
N ASN A 340 -5.64 20.30 -4.06
CA ASN A 340 -7.00 20.63 -4.45
C ASN A 340 -7.48 19.72 -5.59
N LEU A 341 -8.79 19.47 -5.63
CA LEU A 341 -9.46 18.82 -6.76
C LEU A 341 -9.93 19.85 -7.79
N PRO A 342 -10.12 19.45 -9.07
CA PRO A 342 -10.79 20.29 -10.06
C PRO A 342 -12.18 20.71 -9.57
N LYS A 343 -12.52 22.00 -9.73
CA LYS A 343 -13.84 22.53 -9.32
C LYS A 343 -15.01 21.80 -9.97
N SER A 344 -14.80 21.11 -11.08
CA SER A 344 -15.80 20.37 -11.84
C SER A 344 -15.70 18.85 -11.69
N ILE A 345 -15.10 18.34 -10.61
CA ILE A 345 -14.97 16.88 -10.37
C ILE A 345 -16.33 16.16 -10.41
N GLY A 346 -17.41 16.86 -10.04
CA GLY A 346 -18.78 16.37 -10.11
C GLY A 346 -19.29 15.92 -11.48
N LEU A 347 -18.60 16.26 -12.58
CA LEU A 347 -18.96 15.81 -13.92
C LEU A 347 -18.68 14.32 -14.16
N LEU A 348 -17.93 13.66 -13.27
CA LEU A 348 -17.69 12.21 -13.28
C LEU A 348 -18.92 11.43 -12.78
N SER A 349 -20.06 11.61 -13.45
CA SER A 349 -21.37 11.12 -12.98
C SER A 349 -21.47 9.59 -12.76
N GLN A 350 -20.60 8.80 -13.39
CA GLN A 350 -20.55 7.34 -13.25
C GLN A 350 -19.69 6.86 -12.07
N LEU A 351 -19.06 7.78 -11.33
CA LEU A 351 -18.11 7.44 -10.27
C LEU A 351 -18.82 6.79 -9.08
N LYS A 352 -18.34 5.59 -8.71
CA LYS A 352 -18.84 4.80 -7.57
C LYS A 352 -17.89 4.82 -6.39
N ALA A 353 -16.58 4.87 -6.65
CA ALA A 353 -15.57 4.93 -5.62
C ALA A 353 -14.53 6.03 -5.91
N LEU A 354 -14.28 6.86 -4.91
CA LEU A 354 -13.27 7.92 -4.95
C LEU A 354 -12.34 7.80 -3.75
N HIS A 355 -11.08 7.49 -4.03
CA HIS A 355 -10.03 7.39 -3.02
C HIS A 355 -9.09 8.59 -3.08
N LEU A 356 -9.05 9.35 -2.00
CA LEU A 356 -8.25 10.58 -1.86
C LEU A 356 -7.50 10.63 -0.54
N ASP A 357 -7.44 9.51 0.18
CA ASP A 357 -6.79 9.47 1.48
C ASP A 357 -5.27 9.68 1.37
N ASN A 358 -4.65 10.13 2.47
CA ASN A 358 -3.20 10.38 2.51
C ASN A 358 -2.73 11.37 1.44
N ASN A 359 -3.39 12.54 1.39
CA ASN A 359 -3.03 13.68 0.54
C ASN A 359 -2.93 14.96 1.38
N ASP A 360 -2.74 16.10 0.71
CA ASP A 360 -2.64 17.42 1.32
C ASP A 360 -3.90 18.27 1.08
N LEU A 361 -5.07 17.64 0.87
CA LEU A 361 -6.31 18.35 0.57
C LEU A 361 -6.73 19.25 1.71
N THR A 362 -7.00 20.52 1.40
CA THR A 362 -7.47 21.52 2.38
C THR A 362 -8.99 21.76 2.28
N THR A 363 -9.56 21.55 1.10
CA THR A 363 -10.98 21.71 0.80
C THR A 363 -11.45 20.66 -0.22
N ILE A 364 -12.77 20.46 -0.29
CA ILE A 364 -13.44 19.65 -1.31
C ILE A 364 -14.41 20.58 -2.06
N PRO A 365 -14.42 20.57 -3.41
CA PRO A 365 -15.29 21.45 -4.18
C PRO A 365 -16.77 21.10 -4.02
N GLU A 366 -17.65 22.11 -4.13
CA GLU A 366 -19.11 21.92 -4.07
C GLU A 366 -19.67 21.02 -5.19
N SER A 367 -18.92 20.81 -6.28
CA SER A 367 -19.36 19.87 -7.31
C SER A 367 -19.31 18.40 -6.85
N ILE A 368 -18.69 18.08 -5.71
CA ILE A 368 -18.68 16.70 -5.20
C ILE A 368 -20.10 16.14 -5.04
N GLY A 369 -21.09 16.97 -4.69
CA GLY A 369 -22.49 16.56 -4.55
C GLY A 369 -23.15 16.09 -5.84
N LEU A 370 -22.56 16.37 -7.01
CA LEU A 370 -23.08 15.90 -8.31
C LEU A 370 -22.69 14.45 -8.63
N LEU A 371 -21.86 13.81 -7.79
CA LEU A 371 -21.48 12.40 -7.94
C LEU A 371 -22.59 11.47 -7.41
N GLU A 372 -23.76 11.49 -8.05
CA GLU A 372 -24.96 10.81 -7.56
C GLU A 372 -24.80 9.30 -7.37
N ASN A 373 -23.91 8.66 -8.12
CA ASN A 373 -23.64 7.22 -8.04
C ASN A 373 -22.55 6.84 -7.02
N LEU A 374 -22.02 7.80 -6.25
CA LEU A 374 -20.91 7.54 -5.34
C LEU A 374 -21.37 6.72 -4.13
N GLU A 375 -20.74 5.56 -3.95
CA GLU A 375 -21.02 4.60 -2.86
C GLU A 375 -19.91 4.66 -1.79
N LEU A 376 -18.67 4.92 -2.19
CA LEU A 376 -17.48 4.91 -1.34
C LEU A 376 -16.65 6.19 -1.49
N LEU A 377 -16.39 6.86 -0.38
CA LEU A 377 -15.57 8.08 -0.34
C LEU A 377 -14.51 8.01 0.76
N HIS A 378 -13.24 7.99 0.36
CA HIS A 378 -12.09 8.09 1.26
C HIS A 378 -11.48 9.49 1.21
N LEU A 379 -11.48 10.17 2.35
CA LEU A 379 -10.92 11.52 2.53
C LEU A 379 -10.00 11.60 3.75
N ASP A 380 -9.65 10.46 4.35
CA ASP A 380 -8.88 10.44 5.58
C ASP A 380 -7.41 10.79 5.40
N ASN A 381 -6.75 11.20 6.48
CA ASN A 381 -5.35 11.65 6.46
C ASN A 381 -5.12 12.80 5.47
N ASN A 382 -5.95 13.83 5.56
CA ASN A 382 -5.83 15.07 4.79
C ASN A 382 -5.77 16.28 5.75
N LYS A 383 -5.87 17.50 5.21
CA LYS A 383 -5.86 18.76 5.96
C LYS A 383 -7.23 19.46 5.92
N LEU A 384 -8.32 18.70 5.77
CA LEU A 384 -9.67 19.25 5.62
C LEU A 384 -10.13 19.95 6.90
N THR A 385 -10.61 21.19 6.76
CA THR A 385 -11.17 21.98 7.88
C THR A 385 -12.69 22.01 7.88
N THR A 386 -13.29 21.82 6.70
CA THR A 386 -14.74 21.80 6.45
C THR A 386 -15.05 20.78 5.36
N ILE A 387 -16.35 20.46 5.23
CA ILE A 387 -16.91 19.61 4.19
C ILE A 387 -18.01 20.41 3.50
N PRO A 388 -18.10 20.40 2.15
CA PRO A 388 -19.06 21.21 1.42
C PRO A 388 -20.51 20.82 1.72
N ASN A 389 -21.42 21.78 1.58
CA ASN A 389 -22.84 21.57 1.89
C ASN A 389 -23.49 20.62 0.88
N SER A 390 -23.08 20.69 -0.38
CA SER A 390 -23.49 19.78 -1.47
C SER A 390 -23.28 18.29 -1.20
N MET A 391 -22.44 17.91 -0.23
CA MET A 391 -22.25 16.50 0.14
C MET A 391 -23.56 15.82 0.56
N CYS A 392 -24.58 16.59 0.96
CA CYS A 392 -25.93 16.07 1.27
C CYS A 392 -26.64 15.44 0.07
N LEU A 393 -26.19 15.70 -1.15
CA LEU A 393 -26.76 15.16 -2.39
C LEU A 393 -26.23 13.74 -2.72
N LEU A 394 -25.20 13.26 -2.02
CA LEU A 394 -24.61 11.93 -2.21
C LEU A 394 -25.49 10.80 -1.64
N THR A 395 -26.75 10.73 -2.05
CA THR A 395 -27.76 9.85 -1.46
C THR A 395 -27.48 8.35 -1.60
N ASN A 396 -26.54 7.95 -2.47
CA ASN A 396 -26.06 6.58 -2.61
C ASN A 396 -24.85 6.23 -1.73
N LEU A 397 -24.30 7.18 -0.98
CA LEU A 397 -23.08 6.97 -0.19
C LEU A 397 -23.34 6.00 0.97
N GLN A 398 -22.56 4.92 1.01
CA GLN A 398 -22.64 3.87 2.03
C GLN A 398 -21.49 3.96 3.02
N VAL A 399 -20.30 4.37 2.57
CA VAL A 399 -19.09 4.38 3.39
C VAL A 399 -18.33 5.69 3.20
N CYS A 400 -18.05 6.37 4.31
CA CYS A 400 -17.31 7.62 4.33
C CYS A 400 -16.19 7.60 5.40
N TYR A 401 -14.96 7.84 4.94
CA TYR A 401 -13.78 7.97 5.79
C TYR A 401 -13.32 9.43 5.81
N LEU A 402 -13.34 10.04 6.99
CA LEU A 402 -12.97 11.43 7.27
C LEU A 402 -11.96 11.54 8.42
N GLN A 403 -11.45 10.40 8.91
CA GLN A 403 -10.53 10.39 10.04
C GLN A 403 -9.22 11.12 9.77
N ASN A 404 -8.56 11.59 10.82
CA ASN A 404 -7.26 12.27 10.74
C ASN A 404 -7.29 13.49 9.82
N ASN A 405 -8.24 14.38 10.06
CA ASN A 405 -8.39 15.69 9.42
C ASN A 405 -8.41 16.79 10.49
N GLN A 406 -8.79 18.02 10.11
CA GLN A 406 -8.85 19.19 10.99
C GLN A 406 -10.27 19.72 11.16
N LEU A 407 -11.29 18.86 11.02
CA LEU A 407 -12.70 19.25 11.13
C LEU A 407 -13.01 19.72 12.55
N LYS A 408 -13.55 20.94 12.68
CA LYS A 408 -13.94 21.53 13.97
C LYS A 408 -15.42 21.29 14.32
N VAL A 409 -16.25 21.12 13.30
CA VAL A 409 -17.70 20.96 13.42
C VAL A 409 -18.11 19.67 12.71
N PHE A 410 -19.05 18.94 13.29
CA PHE A 410 -19.60 17.76 12.65
C PHE A 410 -20.33 18.20 11.37
N PRO A 411 -20.01 17.66 10.18
CA PRO A 411 -20.54 18.18 8.93
C PRO A 411 -22.07 18.06 8.84
N PRO A 412 -22.82 19.18 8.77
CA PRO A 412 -24.28 19.13 8.66
C PRO A 412 -24.77 18.48 7.36
N SER A 413 -23.95 18.54 6.31
CA SER A 413 -24.24 17.92 5.02
C SER A 413 -24.40 16.40 5.07
N LEU A 414 -23.90 15.72 6.12
CA LEU A 414 -24.11 14.28 6.27
C LEU A 414 -25.54 13.91 6.67
N ALA A 415 -26.36 14.86 7.13
CA ALA A 415 -27.69 14.59 7.69
C ALA A 415 -28.62 13.82 6.74
N ASN A 416 -28.53 14.05 5.43
CA ASN A 416 -29.43 13.46 4.43
C ASN A 416 -28.93 12.13 3.86
N LEU A 417 -27.78 11.63 4.32
CA LEU A 417 -27.15 10.42 3.79
C LEU A 417 -27.75 9.15 4.41
N ASN A 418 -29.02 8.90 4.08
CA ASN A 418 -29.80 7.83 4.70
C ASN A 418 -29.29 6.41 4.39
N LYS A 419 -28.47 6.21 3.34
CA LYS A 419 -27.82 4.91 3.03
C LYS A 419 -26.46 4.73 3.70
N LEU A 420 -25.96 5.73 4.43
CA LEU A 420 -24.66 5.67 5.06
C LEU A 420 -24.63 4.62 6.17
N GLU A 421 -23.79 3.60 6.02
CA GLU A 421 -23.64 2.50 6.98
C GLU A 421 -22.40 2.67 7.87
N VAL A 422 -21.34 3.26 7.33
CA VAL A 422 -20.05 3.41 8.01
C VAL A 422 -19.55 4.83 7.91
N LEU A 423 -19.35 5.46 9.07
CA LEU A 423 -18.75 6.79 9.19
C LEU A 423 -17.58 6.77 10.17
N PHE A 424 -16.38 6.98 9.64
CA PHE A 424 -15.19 7.19 10.46
C PHE A 424 -14.77 8.65 10.42
N ILE A 425 -14.80 9.33 11.56
CA ILE A 425 -14.45 10.74 11.72
C ILE A 425 -13.53 10.96 12.94
N HIS A 426 -12.89 9.90 13.41
CA HIS A 426 -11.96 9.94 14.54
C HIS A 426 -10.70 10.76 14.21
N LYS A 427 -9.97 11.22 15.24
CA LYS A 427 -8.80 12.12 15.07
C LYS A 427 -9.15 13.42 14.32
N ASN A 428 -10.18 14.12 14.78
CA ASN A 428 -10.52 15.47 14.30
C ASN A 428 -10.55 16.44 15.50
N GLN A 429 -11.17 17.60 15.34
CA GLN A 429 -11.30 18.62 16.39
C GLN A 429 -12.77 18.90 16.74
N LEU A 430 -13.65 17.92 16.53
CA LEU A 430 -15.10 18.06 16.73
C LEU A 430 -15.43 18.34 18.19
N THR A 431 -16.30 19.30 18.46
CA THR A 431 -16.73 19.67 19.82
C THR A 431 -18.08 19.10 20.23
N ASN A 432 -18.94 18.77 19.26
CA ASN A 432 -20.24 18.15 19.46
C ASN A 432 -20.64 17.33 18.23
N ILE A 433 -21.73 16.55 18.37
CA ILE A 433 -22.44 15.90 17.28
C ILE A 433 -23.90 16.39 17.36
N PRO A 434 -24.38 17.24 16.44
CA PRO A 434 -25.72 17.82 16.51
C PRO A 434 -26.84 16.79 16.27
N ASP A 435 -27.97 16.96 16.98
CA ASP A 435 -29.18 16.12 16.84
C ASP A 435 -29.71 16.10 15.40
N SER A 436 -29.72 17.26 14.73
CA SER A 436 -30.17 17.41 13.35
C SER A 436 -29.33 16.61 12.35
N CYS A 437 -28.06 16.36 12.66
CA CYS A 437 -27.15 15.65 11.76
C CYS A 437 -27.24 14.14 11.96
N ILE A 438 -27.25 13.69 13.21
CA ILE A 438 -27.20 12.26 13.52
C ILE A 438 -28.54 11.56 13.28
N SER A 439 -29.66 12.26 13.48
CA SER A 439 -31.01 11.67 13.37
C SER A 439 -31.36 11.18 11.96
N GLY A 440 -30.77 11.78 10.92
CA GLY A 440 -30.99 11.36 9.53
C GLY A 440 -30.15 10.15 9.08
N LEU A 441 -29.12 9.75 9.84
CA LEU A 441 -28.24 8.62 9.54
C LEU A 441 -28.86 7.27 9.97
N VAL A 442 -30.09 7.00 9.53
CA VAL A 442 -30.94 5.88 10.02
C VAL A 442 -30.38 4.47 9.74
N ASN A 443 -29.56 4.31 8.69
CA ASN A 443 -28.90 3.04 8.36
C ASN A 443 -27.50 2.90 8.93
N LEU A 444 -27.02 3.86 9.74
CA LEU A 444 -25.67 3.84 10.26
C LEU A 444 -25.45 2.63 11.17
N GLN A 445 -24.50 1.79 10.81
CA GLN A 445 -24.12 0.61 11.57
C GLN A 445 -22.89 0.87 12.44
N THR A 446 -21.99 1.74 11.98
CA THR A 446 -20.73 2.04 12.67
C THR A 446 -20.42 3.53 12.65
N LEU A 447 -20.24 4.10 13.83
CA LEU A 447 -19.74 5.46 14.03
C LEU A 447 -18.44 5.42 14.84
N SER A 448 -17.35 5.92 14.26
CA SER A 448 -16.08 6.11 14.96
C SER A 448 -15.74 7.58 15.05
N ALA A 449 -15.84 8.16 16.24
CA ALA A 449 -15.53 9.55 16.54
C ALA A 449 -14.52 9.68 17.71
N ASN A 450 -13.67 8.65 17.89
CA ASN A 450 -12.58 8.67 18.86
C ASN A 450 -11.64 9.87 18.66
N ASN A 451 -10.92 10.28 19.71
CA ASN A 451 -9.85 11.28 19.61
C ASN A 451 -10.34 12.60 19.00
N ASN A 452 -11.43 13.13 19.55
CA ASN A 452 -11.99 14.44 19.22
C ASN A 452 -12.04 15.30 20.50
N ARG A 453 -12.83 16.38 20.49
CA ARG A 453 -13.07 17.24 21.65
C ARG A 453 -14.56 17.26 22.02
N ILE A 454 -15.27 16.16 21.76
CA ILE A 454 -16.72 16.08 21.94
C ILE A 454 -17.04 16.19 23.43
N ALA A 455 -17.77 17.24 23.81
CA ALA A 455 -18.13 17.49 25.21
C ALA A 455 -19.49 16.87 25.59
N GLU A 456 -20.40 16.78 24.63
CA GLU A 456 -21.76 16.31 24.80
C GLU A 456 -22.18 15.43 23.61
N LEU A 457 -22.99 14.42 23.91
CA LEU A 457 -23.63 13.58 22.90
C LEU A 457 -25.04 14.08 22.58
N PRO A 458 -25.52 13.87 21.35
CA PRO A 458 -26.86 14.24 20.93
C PRO A 458 -27.93 13.52 21.75
N ASN A 459 -29.04 14.20 22.02
CA ASN A 459 -30.20 13.60 22.67
C ASN A 459 -30.97 12.70 21.70
N GLU A 460 -30.95 12.97 20.40
CA GLU A 460 -31.69 12.23 19.36
C GLU A 460 -30.93 11.03 18.79
N LEU A 461 -30.52 10.10 19.66
CA LEU A 461 -29.91 8.82 19.25
C LEU A 461 -30.94 7.74 18.87
N GLY A 462 -32.23 7.96 19.19
CA GLY A 462 -33.31 7.01 18.96
C GLY A 462 -33.49 6.52 17.52
N PRO A 463 -33.32 7.38 16.49
CA PRO A 463 -33.43 6.98 15.08
C PRO A 463 -32.36 5.98 14.59
N LEU A 464 -31.22 5.85 15.28
CA LEU A 464 -30.09 5.01 14.88
C LEU A 464 -30.32 3.52 15.19
N LYS A 465 -31.41 2.96 14.68
CA LYS A 465 -31.87 1.59 14.99
C LYS A 465 -30.98 0.47 14.43
N ASN A 466 -30.04 0.81 13.54
CA ASN A 466 -29.11 -0.14 12.95
C ASN A 466 -27.69 -0.06 13.56
N LEU A 467 -27.47 0.87 14.50
CA LEU A 467 -26.13 1.13 15.04
C LEU A 467 -25.66 -0.05 15.89
N LYS A 468 -24.56 -0.67 15.48
CA LYS A 468 -23.93 -1.82 16.14
C LYS A 468 -22.68 -1.43 16.91
N ARG A 469 -21.96 -0.42 16.42
CA ARG A 469 -20.63 -0.03 16.93
C ARG A 469 -20.54 1.48 17.08
N LEU A 470 -20.33 1.94 18.31
CA LEU A 470 -20.15 3.34 18.65
C LEU A 470 -18.84 3.55 19.40
N PHE A 471 -17.90 4.26 18.77
CA PHE A 471 -16.59 4.55 19.34
C PHE A 471 -16.42 6.04 19.61
N LEU A 472 -16.28 6.40 20.88
CA LEU A 472 -16.23 7.77 21.41
C LEU A 472 -15.09 7.96 22.43
N SER A 473 -14.11 7.05 22.44
CA SER A 473 -12.96 7.13 23.35
C SER A 473 -12.10 8.37 23.10
N HIS A 474 -11.43 8.88 24.13
CA HIS A 474 -10.59 10.08 24.10
C HIS A 474 -11.35 11.32 23.60
N ASN A 475 -12.43 11.65 24.30
CA ASN A 475 -13.20 12.87 24.11
C ASN A 475 -13.32 13.61 25.46
N GLN A 476 -14.22 14.60 25.53
CA GLN A 476 -14.48 15.41 26.72
C GLN A 476 -15.89 15.15 27.27
N ILE A 477 -16.46 13.97 26.99
CA ILE A 477 -17.86 13.66 27.30
C ILE A 477 -18.04 13.60 28.81
N SER A 478 -18.89 14.46 29.35
CA SER A 478 -19.13 14.57 30.81
C SER A 478 -20.34 13.78 31.29
N LYS A 479 -21.34 13.57 30.41
CA LYS A 479 -22.59 12.85 30.67
C LYS A 479 -23.04 12.07 29.45
N LEU A 480 -23.77 10.97 29.69
CA LEU A 480 -24.47 10.24 28.63
C LEU A 480 -25.98 10.58 28.66
N PRO A 481 -26.61 10.84 27.51
CA PRO A 481 -28.04 11.09 27.44
C PRO A 481 -28.85 9.82 27.75
N ARG A 482 -30.02 9.97 28.37
CA ARG A 482 -30.92 8.83 28.68
C ARG A 482 -31.34 8.06 27.42
N ASN A 483 -31.46 8.76 26.29
CA ASN A 483 -31.81 8.17 25.01
C ASN A 483 -30.76 7.19 24.46
N ILE A 484 -29.57 7.06 25.07
CA ILE A 484 -28.61 5.98 24.74
C ILE A 484 -29.27 4.60 24.83
N GLY A 485 -30.23 4.41 25.74
CA GLY A 485 -30.96 3.14 25.91
C GLY A 485 -31.81 2.73 24.71
N LYS A 486 -32.09 3.65 23.77
CA LYS A 486 -32.88 3.37 22.55
C LYS A 486 -32.08 2.68 21.44
N LEU A 487 -30.76 2.50 21.60
CA LEU A 487 -29.87 1.85 20.63
C LEU A 487 -29.92 0.33 20.76
N ASP A 488 -31.06 -0.28 20.40
CA ASP A 488 -31.36 -1.69 20.65
C ASP A 488 -30.36 -2.68 20.00
N THR A 489 -29.74 -2.29 18.89
CA THR A 489 -28.76 -3.11 18.13
C THR A 489 -27.32 -2.93 18.56
N LEU A 490 -27.04 -2.05 19.54
CA LEU A 490 -25.67 -1.70 19.89
C LEU A 490 -24.95 -2.87 20.56
N ILE A 491 -23.81 -3.28 19.98
CA ILE A 491 -22.97 -4.39 20.43
C ILE A 491 -21.74 -3.87 21.16
N ILE A 492 -21.15 -2.79 20.65
CA ILE A 492 -19.92 -2.19 21.17
C ILE A 492 -20.14 -0.72 21.47
N LEU A 493 -19.89 -0.33 22.73
CA LEU A 493 -19.83 1.05 23.17
C LEU A 493 -18.46 1.32 23.82
N SER A 494 -17.68 2.20 23.20
CA SER A 494 -16.36 2.58 23.69
C SER A 494 -16.32 4.05 24.09
N LEU A 495 -16.08 4.30 25.37
CA LEU A 495 -16.09 5.61 26.03
C LEU A 495 -14.85 5.80 26.93
N ASP A 496 -13.76 5.08 26.65
CA ASP A 496 -12.53 5.17 27.43
C ASP A 496 -11.93 6.59 27.36
N HIS A 497 -11.29 7.05 28.43
CA HIS A 497 -10.63 8.35 28.51
C HIS A 497 -11.58 9.53 28.19
N ASN A 498 -12.68 9.62 28.93
CA ASN A 498 -13.63 10.72 28.89
C ASN A 498 -13.75 11.38 30.28
N LEU A 499 -14.74 12.24 30.48
CA LEU A 499 -14.99 12.96 31.73
C LEU A 499 -16.29 12.49 32.40
N LEU A 500 -16.76 11.27 32.11
CA LEU A 500 -18.05 10.78 32.61
C LEU A 500 -18.06 10.73 34.13
N THR A 501 -19.03 11.39 34.75
CA THR A 501 -19.23 11.38 36.21
C THR A 501 -20.26 10.34 36.66
N GLU A 502 -21.24 10.06 35.79
CA GLU A 502 -22.33 9.13 36.03
C GLU A 502 -22.65 8.34 34.75
N ILE A 503 -23.34 7.21 34.92
CA ILE A 503 -23.91 6.42 33.84
C ILE A 503 -25.43 6.37 34.07
N PRO A 504 -26.26 6.65 33.05
CA PRO A 504 -27.72 6.58 33.18
C PRO A 504 -28.21 5.13 33.38
N ASN A 505 -29.34 4.96 34.08
CA ASN A 505 -29.98 3.65 34.27
C ASN A 505 -30.41 3.01 32.94
N GLU A 506 -30.71 3.85 31.96
CA GLU A 506 -31.16 3.48 30.61
C GLU A 506 -30.11 2.69 29.83
N ILE A 507 -28.83 2.67 30.24
CA ILE A 507 -27.82 1.78 29.64
C ILE A 507 -28.21 0.30 29.77
N GLY A 508 -29.01 -0.05 30.80
CA GLY A 508 -29.58 -1.38 30.98
C GLY A 508 -30.60 -1.79 29.92
N GLN A 509 -31.08 -0.86 29.09
CA GLN A 509 -32.01 -1.13 27.98
C GLN A 509 -31.30 -1.65 26.72
N LEU A 510 -29.96 -1.56 26.66
CA LEU A 510 -29.16 -2.05 25.54
C LEU A 510 -29.11 -3.58 25.52
N LYS A 511 -30.10 -4.22 24.89
CA LYS A 511 -30.27 -5.69 24.92
C LYS A 511 -29.12 -6.47 24.31
N ASN A 512 -28.41 -5.90 23.33
CA ASN A 512 -27.35 -6.55 22.56
C ASN A 512 -25.94 -6.14 22.96
N ILE A 513 -25.78 -5.26 23.97
CA ILE A 513 -24.47 -4.76 24.37
C ILE A 513 -23.60 -5.92 24.85
N THR A 514 -22.46 -6.09 24.20
CA THR A 514 -21.52 -7.18 24.46
C THR A 514 -20.22 -6.63 25.04
N TYR A 515 -19.78 -5.46 24.57
CA TYR A 515 -18.54 -4.81 24.99
C TYR A 515 -18.82 -3.37 25.43
N LEU A 516 -18.52 -3.07 26.68
CA LEU A 516 -18.64 -1.74 27.27
C LEU A 516 -17.31 -1.30 27.86
N PHE A 517 -16.70 -0.28 27.25
CA PHE A 517 -15.41 0.26 27.67
C PHE A 517 -15.59 1.66 28.27
N LEU A 518 -15.24 1.81 29.55
CA LEU A 518 -15.45 3.02 30.37
C LEU A 518 -14.20 3.38 31.18
N LYS A 519 -13.03 2.92 30.75
CA LYS A 519 -11.73 3.18 31.39
C LYS A 519 -11.43 4.68 31.50
N ASP A 520 -10.69 5.09 32.54
CA ASP A 520 -10.22 6.48 32.69
C ASP A 520 -11.35 7.51 32.56
N ASN A 521 -12.39 7.35 33.37
CA ASN A 521 -13.46 8.33 33.54
C ASN A 521 -13.49 8.81 35.00
N GLN A 522 -14.51 9.60 35.36
CA GLN A 522 -14.74 10.13 36.71
C GLN A 522 -15.93 9.45 37.40
N ILE A 523 -16.26 8.22 37.01
CA ILE A 523 -17.44 7.49 37.48
C ILE A 523 -17.26 7.09 38.95
N ALA A 524 -18.08 7.67 39.82
CA ALA A 524 -18.02 7.41 41.26
C ALA A 524 -18.97 6.29 41.72
N THR A 525 -20.11 6.12 41.04
CA THR A 525 -21.13 5.12 41.36
C THR A 525 -21.66 4.47 40.09
N LEU A 526 -22.13 3.23 40.19
CA LEU A 526 -22.79 2.53 39.09
C LEU A 526 -24.31 2.59 39.27
N PRO A 527 -25.09 2.75 38.17
CA PRO A 527 -26.53 2.80 38.22
C PRO A 527 -27.16 1.44 38.60
N ALA A 528 -28.45 1.47 38.98
CA ALA A 528 -29.22 0.32 39.45
C ALA A 528 -29.17 -0.87 38.47
N CYS A 529 -29.18 -0.60 37.16
CA CYS A 529 -29.17 -1.61 36.11
C CYS A 529 -27.92 -2.51 36.05
N PHE A 530 -26.80 -2.13 36.72
CA PHE A 530 -25.62 -3.00 36.87
C PHE A 530 -25.74 -3.99 38.03
N TYR A 531 -26.81 -3.88 38.82
CA TYR A 531 -27.08 -4.73 39.96
C TYR A 531 -28.27 -5.64 39.65
N LYS A 532 -28.11 -6.94 39.91
CA LYS A 532 -29.18 -7.92 39.75
C LYS A 532 -30.22 -7.75 40.86
N GLU A 533 -31.44 -7.37 40.49
CA GLU A 533 -32.61 -7.49 41.37
C GLU A 533 -33.08 -8.96 41.45
N LYS A 534 -33.70 -9.35 42.59
CA LYS A 534 -34.15 -10.73 42.78
C LYS A 534 -35.22 -11.09 41.73
N ASN A 535 -35.11 -12.30 41.18
CA ASN A 535 -36.10 -12.89 40.26
C ASN A 535 -36.28 -12.22 38.88
N ILE A 536 -35.36 -11.35 38.44
CA ILE A 536 -35.40 -10.74 37.10
C ILE A 536 -34.11 -11.09 36.32
N ARG A 537 -34.22 -11.30 35.00
CA ARG A 537 -33.06 -11.46 34.10
C ARG A 537 -32.23 -10.17 34.15
N HIS A 538 -30.91 -10.30 34.27
CA HIS A 538 -30.05 -9.12 34.38
C HIS A 538 -30.24 -8.19 33.16
N PRO A 539 -30.44 -6.87 33.33
CA PRO A 539 -30.66 -5.95 32.21
C PRO A 539 -29.55 -6.01 31.15
N LEU A 540 -28.30 -6.14 31.60
CA LEU A 540 -27.10 -6.28 30.75
C LEU A 540 -26.68 -7.74 30.55
N PHE A 541 -27.62 -8.66 30.29
CA PHE A 541 -27.32 -10.10 30.21
C PHE A 541 -26.39 -10.50 29.05
N SER A 542 -26.32 -9.68 27.99
CA SER A 542 -25.46 -9.92 26.82
C SER A 542 -24.02 -9.46 27.03
N LEU A 543 -23.76 -8.70 28.11
CA LEU A 543 -22.48 -8.06 28.35
C LEU A 543 -21.42 -9.12 28.63
N ARG A 544 -20.42 -9.22 27.76
CA ARG A 544 -19.29 -10.11 27.94
C ARG A 544 -18.12 -9.39 28.56
N GLN A 545 -17.86 -8.13 28.21
CA GLN A 545 -16.71 -7.41 28.74
C GLN A 545 -17.10 -6.02 29.24
N LEU A 546 -16.66 -5.72 30.48
CA LEU A 546 -16.83 -4.42 31.12
C LEU A 546 -15.47 -3.92 31.63
N GLU A 547 -15.00 -2.82 31.06
CA GLU A 547 -13.75 -2.18 31.46
C GLU A 547 -14.03 -0.89 32.24
N LEU A 548 -13.61 -0.86 33.51
CA LEU A 548 -13.86 0.26 34.44
C LEU A 548 -12.57 0.77 35.12
N THR A 549 -11.40 0.31 34.69
CA THR A 549 -10.13 0.71 35.33
C THR A 549 -9.98 2.23 35.39
N ARG A 550 -9.33 2.70 36.46
CA ARG A 550 -8.98 4.11 36.68
C ARG A 550 -10.17 5.08 36.81
N ASN A 551 -11.31 4.58 37.31
CA ASN A 551 -12.44 5.38 37.80
C ASN A 551 -12.44 5.51 39.33
N PRO A 552 -12.93 6.62 39.92
CA PRO A 552 -13.06 6.83 41.36
C PRO A 552 -14.27 6.10 41.98
N ILE A 553 -14.51 4.83 41.62
CA ILE A 553 -15.68 4.08 42.09
C ILE A 553 -15.61 3.89 43.61
N GLY A 554 -16.63 4.38 44.33
CA GLY A 554 -16.76 4.32 45.79
C GLY A 554 -16.83 2.89 46.35
N ASN A 555 -16.79 2.76 47.69
CA ASN A 555 -16.60 1.54 48.50
C ASN A 555 -16.37 0.25 47.68
N LYS A 556 -15.10 0.11 47.26
CA LYS A 556 -14.61 -0.83 46.24
C LYS A 556 -14.94 -2.30 46.54
N LYS A 557 -15.05 -2.67 47.82
CA LYS A 557 -15.36 -4.04 48.27
C LYS A 557 -16.85 -4.40 48.09
N ALA A 558 -17.75 -3.45 48.35
CA ALA A 558 -19.20 -3.63 48.18
C ALA A 558 -19.60 -3.67 46.70
N ASN A 559 -19.02 -2.79 45.87
CA ASN A 559 -19.28 -2.78 44.42
C ASN A 559 -18.67 -4.00 43.73
N ARG A 560 -17.45 -4.43 44.10
CA ARG A 560 -16.83 -5.66 43.58
C ARG A 560 -17.61 -6.93 43.98
N MET A 561 -18.19 -6.98 45.18
CA MET A 561 -19.06 -8.09 45.61
C MET A 561 -20.43 -8.08 44.90
N LYS A 562 -21.02 -6.91 44.64
CA LYS A 562 -22.28 -6.80 43.91
C LYS A 562 -22.13 -7.10 42.41
N LEU A 563 -21.02 -6.68 41.79
CA LEU A 563 -20.68 -7.00 40.39
C LEU A 563 -20.30 -8.48 40.20
N ARG A 564 -19.73 -9.15 41.21
CA ARG A 564 -19.49 -10.61 41.20
C ARG A 564 -20.78 -11.45 41.07
N LYS A 565 -21.95 -10.88 41.40
CA LYS A 565 -23.26 -11.54 41.24
C LYS A 565 -23.80 -11.50 39.80
N LEU A 566 -23.09 -10.86 38.87
CA LEU A 566 -23.44 -10.86 37.45
C LEU A 566 -23.39 -12.28 36.87
N GLY A 567 -22.45 -13.12 37.31
CA GLY A 567 -22.33 -14.53 36.91
C GLY A 567 -20.89 -14.89 36.49
N PRO A 568 -20.55 -16.18 36.38
CA PRO A 568 -19.21 -16.64 35.98
C PRO A 568 -18.85 -16.33 34.52
N ASP A 569 -19.84 -16.05 33.65
CA ASP A 569 -19.63 -15.78 32.21
C ASP A 569 -19.28 -14.32 31.86
N TYR A 570 -19.22 -13.43 32.86
CA TYR A 570 -18.93 -12.01 32.66
C TYR A 570 -17.41 -11.80 32.70
N ALA A 571 -16.84 -11.66 31.51
CA ALA A 571 -15.41 -11.61 31.27
C ALA A 571 -14.78 -10.40 31.98
N THR A 572 -13.81 -10.74 32.82
CA THR A 572 -12.67 -9.90 33.20
C THR A 572 -13.02 -8.45 33.51
N ILE A 573 -13.69 -8.23 34.64
CA ILE A 573 -13.85 -6.91 35.24
C ILE A 573 -12.48 -6.45 35.74
N TYR A 574 -11.80 -5.59 34.99
CA TYR A 574 -10.56 -4.96 35.42
C TYR A 574 -10.87 -3.73 36.28
N ILE A 575 -10.51 -3.78 37.56
CA ILE A 575 -10.50 -2.65 38.49
C ILE A 575 -9.11 -2.70 39.15
N SER A 576 -8.12 -1.94 38.66
CA SER A 576 -6.74 -2.01 39.16
C SER A 576 -6.40 -0.87 40.14
N GLU A 577 -5.65 -1.19 41.21
CA GLU A 577 -5.46 -0.39 42.44
C GLU A 577 -4.18 0.52 42.51
N ALA A 578 -3.25 0.52 41.55
CA ALA A 578 -1.85 0.87 41.82
C ALA A 578 -1.28 2.21 41.25
N ASP A 579 -2.09 3.21 40.95
CA ASP A 579 -1.64 4.26 40.00
C ASP A 579 -1.16 5.60 40.60
N ARG A 580 -1.30 5.87 41.90
CA ARG A 580 -0.95 7.21 42.44
C ARG A 580 0.55 7.36 42.78
N TYR A 581 1.21 6.31 43.29
CA TYR A 581 2.60 6.37 43.75
C TYR A 581 3.64 6.12 42.65
N LEU A 582 3.32 5.30 41.63
CA LEU A 582 4.20 5.07 40.48
C LEU A 582 4.31 6.28 39.55
N ARG A 583 3.28 7.13 39.51
CA ARG A 583 3.26 8.36 38.69
C ARG A 583 4.33 9.37 39.14
N SER A 584 4.40 9.70 40.43
CA SER A 584 5.33 10.71 40.94
C SER A 584 6.82 10.32 40.77
N ALA A 585 7.16 9.05 40.98
CA ALA A 585 8.53 8.55 40.81
C ALA A 585 8.95 8.46 39.32
N SER A 586 8.03 8.04 38.44
CA SER A 586 8.29 7.97 37.00
C SER A 586 8.36 9.36 36.35
N GLU A 587 7.59 10.33 36.85
CA GLU A 587 7.60 11.72 36.40
C GLU A 587 8.92 12.42 36.74
N ALA A 588 9.47 12.21 37.94
CA ALA A 588 10.76 12.77 38.33
C ALA A 588 11.93 12.23 37.48
N LYS A 589 11.96 10.91 37.21
CA LYS A 589 13.00 10.29 36.37
C LYS A 589 12.91 10.76 34.92
N ARG A 590 11.69 10.89 34.38
CA ARG A 590 11.46 11.42 33.02
C ARG A 590 11.83 12.90 32.89
N ALA A 591 11.56 13.71 33.91
CA ALA A 591 11.94 15.12 33.91
C ALA A 591 13.47 15.30 33.88
N GLU A 592 14.21 14.49 34.66
CA GLU A 592 15.68 14.52 34.66
C GLU A 592 16.27 14.12 33.29
N GLU A 593 15.72 13.09 32.66
CA GLU A 593 16.18 12.64 31.35
C GLU A 593 15.81 13.62 30.22
N GLN A 594 14.65 14.27 30.34
CA GLN A 594 14.21 15.33 29.42
C GLN A 594 15.12 16.57 29.52
N ALA A 595 15.56 16.95 30.73
CA ALA A 595 16.51 18.05 30.92
C ALA A 595 17.89 17.74 30.30
N LYS A 596 18.40 16.50 30.47
CA LYS A 596 19.66 16.06 29.83
C LYS A 596 19.59 16.11 28.31
N ARG A 597 18.49 15.61 27.72
CA ARG A 597 18.28 15.65 26.27
C ARG A 597 18.09 17.07 25.73
N ALA A 598 17.44 17.95 26.49
CA ALA A 598 17.30 19.36 26.12
C ALA A 598 18.65 20.09 26.10
N ALA A 599 19.52 19.82 27.08
CA ALA A 599 20.86 20.39 27.13
C ALA A 599 21.75 19.94 25.95
N ILE A 600 21.66 18.66 25.55
CA ILE A 600 22.38 18.14 24.37
C ILE A 600 21.87 18.84 23.09
N LYS A 601 20.56 18.92 22.90
CA LYS A 601 19.96 19.60 21.74
C LYS A 601 20.30 21.09 21.67
N ALA A 602 20.40 21.77 22.81
CA ALA A 602 20.83 23.17 22.85
C ALA A 602 22.28 23.33 22.38
N LYS A 603 23.20 22.45 22.81
CA LYS A 603 24.59 22.44 22.33
C LYS A 603 24.70 22.13 20.83
N GLU A 604 23.93 21.18 20.33
CA GLU A 604 23.88 20.86 18.89
C GLU A 604 23.31 22.01 18.04
N ALA A 605 22.27 22.70 18.54
CA ALA A 605 21.69 23.87 17.88
C ALA A 605 22.68 25.04 17.84
N GLU A 606 23.44 25.26 18.92
CA GLU A 606 24.49 26.28 18.96
C GLU A 606 25.63 25.97 17.96
N ALA A 607 26.04 24.71 17.84
CA ALA A 607 27.03 24.28 16.86
C ALA A 607 26.56 24.51 15.41
N LYS A 608 25.31 24.14 15.10
CA LYS A 608 24.70 24.37 13.78
C LYS A 608 24.54 25.86 13.46
N ALA A 609 24.24 26.70 14.44
CA ALA A 609 24.18 28.15 14.26
C ALA A 609 25.56 28.75 13.92
N LYS A 610 26.63 28.25 14.55
CA LYS A 610 28.02 28.66 14.24
C LYS A 610 28.42 28.23 12.82
N GLU A 611 28.09 27.01 12.42
CA GLU A 611 28.34 26.49 11.07
C GLU A 611 27.58 27.28 9.99
N ALA A 612 26.31 27.60 10.23
CA ALA A 612 25.50 28.43 9.33
C ALA A 612 26.04 29.87 9.20
N ALA A 613 26.62 30.42 10.27
CA ALA A 613 27.26 31.74 10.24
C ALA A 613 28.54 31.76 9.40
N ILE A 614 29.35 30.69 9.48
CA ILE A 614 30.55 30.51 8.63
C ILE A 614 30.14 30.41 7.16
N ALA A 615 29.15 29.57 6.83
CA ALA A 615 28.64 29.43 5.47
C ALA A 615 28.07 30.74 4.90
N ALA A 616 27.41 31.56 5.72
CA ALA A 616 26.92 32.89 5.31
C ALA A 616 28.07 33.87 5.03
N ALA A 617 29.15 33.83 5.81
CA ALA A 617 30.35 34.63 5.58
C ALA A 617 31.06 34.25 4.27
N GLU A 618 31.17 32.95 3.99
CA GLU A 618 31.74 32.45 2.73
C GLU A 618 30.87 32.82 1.51
N ALA A 619 29.54 32.71 1.62
CA ALA A 619 28.62 33.10 0.56
C ALA A 619 28.74 34.60 0.23
N LYS A 620 28.88 35.45 1.25
CA LYS A 620 29.11 36.89 1.11
C LYS A 620 30.46 37.21 0.45
N ALA A 621 31.52 36.47 0.78
CA ALA A 621 32.82 36.63 0.13
C ALA A 621 32.74 36.29 -1.37
N LYS A 622 32.09 35.17 -1.72
CA LYS A 622 31.87 34.74 -3.11
C LYS A 622 30.97 35.69 -3.90
N ALA A 623 29.97 36.32 -3.26
CA ALA A 623 29.14 37.32 -3.89
C ALA A 623 29.92 38.59 -4.25
N LYS A 624 30.80 39.07 -3.35
CA LYS A 624 31.72 40.19 -3.63
C LYS A 624 32.69 39.89 -4.77
N GLU A 625 33.23 38.68 -4.82
CA GLU A 625 34.13 38.23 -5.90
C GLU A 625 33.40 38.18 -7.25
N ALA A 626 32.16 37.67 -7.28
CA ALA A 626 31.33 37.64 -8.48
C ALA A 626 30.94 39.04 -8.96
N GLU A 627 30.69 39.99 -8.04
CA GLU A 627 30.43 41.39 -8.38
C GLU A 627 31.67 42.08 -8.97
N ALA A 628 32.86 41.81 -8.44
CA ALA A 628 34.12 42.33 -8.97
C ALA A 628 34.39 41.82 -10.39
N LYS A 629 34.28 40.51 -10.62
CA LYS A 629 34.42 39.89 -11.94
C LYS A 629 33.39 40.38 -12.96
N ALA A 630 32.16 40.67 -12.52
CA ALA A 630 31.12 41.24 -13.37
C ALA A 630 31.42 42.70 -13.77
N LYS A 631 32.01 43.51 -12.87
CA LYS A 631 32.44 44.88 -13.19
C LYS A 631 33.59 44.89 -14.19
N GLU A 632 34.52 43.95 -14.07
CA GLU A 632 35.62 43.75 -15.03
C GLU A 632 35.08 43.33 -16.41
N ALA A 633 34.20 42.32 -16.46
CA ALA A 633 33.57 41.89 -17.72
C ALA A 633 32.72 42.99 -18.39
N ALA A 634 32.02 43.82 -17.60
CA ALA A 634 31.27 44.96 -18.11
C ALA A 634 32.17 46.09 -18.65
N ALA A 635 33.38 46.25 -18.10
CA ALA A 635 34.37 47.19 -18.64
C ALA A 635 34.91 46.71 -20.00
N VAL A 636 35.25 45.43 -20.12
CA VAL A 636 35.68 44.80 -21.38
C VAL A 636 34.59 44.89 -22.45
N ALA A 637 33.33 44.69 -22.08
CA ALA A 637 32.19 44.82 -23.00
C ALA A 637 32.01 46.26 -23.53
N LYS A 638 32.23 47.28 -22.67
CA LYS A 638 32.17 48.69 -23.08
C LYS A 638 33.33 49.09 -23.99
N GLU A 639 34.51 48.53 -23.76
CA GLU A 639 35.68 48.73 -24.61
C GLU A 639 35.44 48.10 -26.00
N ALA A 640 34.93 46.88 -26.06
CA ALA A 640 34.54 46.22 -27.30
C ALA A 640 33.42 46.97 -28.06
N GLU A 641 32.47 47.60 -27.36
CA GLU A 641 31.43 48.44 -27.96
C GLU A 641 32.02 49.74 -28.55
N ALA A 642 33.02 50.34 -27.88
CA ALA A 642 33.72 51.52 -28.36
C ALA A 642 34.55 51.20 -29.62
N ASP A 643 35.29 50.09 -29.61
CA ASP A 643 36.06 49.60 -30.76
C ASP A 643 35.16 49.30 -31.97
N ALA A 644 33.96 48.73 -31.73
CA ALA A 644 32.98 48.47 -32.78
C ALA A 644 32.44 49.76 -33.42
N LYS A 645 32.17 50.81 -32.62
CA LYS A 645 31.73 52.13 -33.11
C LYS A 645 32.85 52.85 -33.87
N GLU A 646 34.11 52.69 -33.46
CA GLU A 646 35.26 53.23 -34.17
C GLU A 646 35.48 52.52 -35.52
N ALA A 647 35.31 51.20 -35.56
CA ALA A 647 35.37 50.42 -36.80
C ALA A 647 34.25 50.82 -37.78
N GLU A 648 33.03 51.06 -37.27
CA GLU A 648 31.88 51.54 -38.05
C GLU A 648 32.16 52.94 -38.65
N THR A 649 32.66 53.89 -37.85
CA THR A 649 32.99 55.24 -38.33
C THR A 649 34.13 55.24 -39.35
N LYS A 650 35.16 54.40 -39.17
CA LYS A 650 36.24 54.20 -40.16
C LYS A 650 35.71 53.61 -41.47
N ALA A 651 34.78 52.66 -41.41
CA ALA A 651 34.16 52.05 -42.59
C ALA A 651 33.31 53.07 -43.39
N ILE A 652 32.51 53.89 -42.68
CA ILE A 652 31.70 54.95 -43.30
C ILE A 652 32.59 56.03 -43.94
N ALA A 653 33.68 56.42 -43.27
CA ALA A 653 34.64 57.40 -43.81
C ALA A 653 35.36 56.88 -45.07
N ALA A 654 35.76 55.60 -45.09
CA ALA A 654 36.37 54.96 -46.25
C ALA A 654 35.39 54.88 -47.45
N ALA A 655 34.12 54.55 -47.19
CA ALA A 655 33.07 54.52 -48.21
C ALA A 655 32.79 55.91 -48.82
N LYS A 656 32.87 56.97 -48.00
CA LYS A 656 32.72 58.36 -48.47
C LYS A 656 33.90 58.81 -49.34
N LYS A 657 35.13 58.48 -48.93
CA LYS A 657 36.37 58.80 -49.67
C LYS A 657 36.43 58.12 -51.05
N ALA A 658 35.84 56.93 -51.19
CA ALA A 658 35.74 56.22 -52.46
C ALA A 658 34.72 56.83 -53.43
N LYS A 659 33.70 57.56 -52.94
CA LYS A 659 32.69 58.23 -53.77
C LYS A 659 33.15 59.57 -54.36
N GLU A 660 34.18 60.20 -53.78
CA GLU A 660 34.64 61.54 -54.18
C GLU A 660 35.77 61.52 -55.23
N ALA A 661 36.33 60.35 -55.55
CA ALA A 661 37.39 60.20 -56.56
C ALA A 661 36.81 59.82 -57.94
N ILE A 662 36.29 60.80 -58.71
CA ILE A 662 35.99 60.59 -60.14
C ILE A 662 36.50 61.78 -60.95
N GLY A 663 37.37 61.49 -61.91
CA GLY A 663 37.62 62.36 -63.06
C GLY A 663 38.91 62.08 -63.83
N THR A 664 39.14 60.87 -64.37
CA THR A 664 40.01 60.51 -65.55
C THR A 664 40.11 58.96 -65.71
N PRO A 665 40.62 58.40 -66.83
CA PRO A 665 40.21 57.10 -67.39
C PRO A 665 40.82 55.85 -66.71
N GLU A 666 40.63 55.74 -65.41
CA GLU A 666 40.89 54.54 -64.58
C GLU A 666 39.57 53.96 -64.02
N ALA A 667 38.45 54.34 -64.64
CA ALA A 667 37.08 54.10 -64.16
C ALA A 667 36.71 52.62 -63.97
N LYS A 668 37.33 51.67 -64.68
CA LYS A 668 37.10 50.23 -64.46
C LYS A 668 37.83 49.67 -63.24
N GLN A 669 38.98 50.25 -62.86
CA GLN A 669 39.72 49.84 -61.65
C GLN A 669 39.13 50.51 -60.40
N ALA A 670 38.57 51.72 -60.55
CA ALA A 670 37.84 52.43 -59.50
C ALA A 670 36.49 51.76 -59.16
N GLU A 671 35.74 51.26 -60.15
CA GLU A 671 34.48 50.54 -59.90
C GLU A 671 34.70 49.19 -59.18
N ALA A 672 35.78 48.47 -59.53
CA ALA A 672 36.17 47.24 -58.84
C ALA A 672 36.61 47.50 -57.39
N LYS A 673 37.40 48.55 -57.14
CA LYS A 673 37.80 48.97 -55.78
C LYS A 673 36.63 49.52 -54.97
N ALA A 674 35.66 50.18 -55.60
CA ALA A 674 34.44 50.65 -54.93
C ALA A 674 33.53 49.49 -54.52
N LYS A 675 33.35 48.47 -55.38
CA LYS A 675 32.63 47.24 -55.05
C LYS A 675 33.35 46.42 -53.96
N GLU A 676 34.68 46.35 -53.98
CA GLU A 676 35.47 45.71 -52.91
C GLU A 676 35.38 46.50 -51.58
N ALA A 677 35.41 47.83 -51.63
CA ALA A 677 35.25 48.68 -50.45
C ALA A 677 33.83 48.59 -49.86
N GLU A 678 32.80 48.50 -50.70
CA GLU A 678 31.42 48.29 -50.26
C GLU A 678 31.23 46.89 -49.65
N ALA A 679 31.86 45.86 -50.23
CA ALA A 679 31.86 44.50 -49.67
C ALA A 679 32.58 44.45 -48.31
N ARG A 680 33.76 45.10 -48.19
CA ARG A 680 34.48 45.21 -46.91
C ARG A 680 33.72 46.03 -45.87
N ALA A 681 32.98 47.07 -46.27
CA ALA A 681 32.14 47.85 -45.36
C ALA A 681 30.95 47.01 -44.85
N LYS A 682 30.30 46.21 -45.71
CA LYS A 682 29.24 45.28 -45.30
C LYS A 682 29.77 44.14 -44.41
N GLU A 683 30.97 43.64 -44.67
CA GLU A 683 31.63 42.64 -43.81
C GLU A 683 32.02 43.24 -42.45
N ALA A 684 32.52 44.47 -42.42
CA ALA A 684 32.85 45.17 -41.17
C ALA A 684 31.59 45.48 -40.34
N GLU A 685 30.48 45.89 -40.98
CA GLU A 685 29.19 46.09 -40.32
C GLU A 685 28.64 44.78 -39.74
N ALA A 686 28.77 43.66 -40.47
CA ALA A 686 28.37 42.35 -39.98
C ALA A 686 29.20 41.90 -38.78
N ARG A 687 30.53 42.05 -38.83
CA ARG A 687 31.42 41.75 -37.69
C ARG A 687 31.11 42.64 -36.49
N ALA A 688 30.83 43.93 -36.69
CA ALA A 688 30.47 44.85 -35.61
C ALA A 688 29.15 44.45 -34.94
N LYS A 689 28.14 44.04 -35.72
CA LYS A 689 26.86 43.53 -35.18
C LYS A 689 27.03 42.21 -34.41
N GLU A 690 27.86 41.30 -34.89
CA GLU A 690 28.19 40.05 -34.20
C GLU A 690 28.94 40.31 -32.89
N THR A 691 29.91 41.22 -32.90
CA THR A 691 30.69 41.58 -31.71
C THR A 691 29.83 42.31 -30.66
N ALA A 692 28.91 43.18 -31.09
CA ALA A 692 27.94 43.83 -30.20
C ALA A 692 26.93 42.83 -29.59
N ALA A 693 26.52 41.80 -30.35
CA ALA A 693 25.65 40.74 -29.85
C ALA A 693 26.36 39.90 -28.77
N ILE A 694 27.62 39.54 -28.98
CA ILE A 694 28.45 38.81 -28.00
C ILE A 694 28.65 39.65 -26.72
N ALA A 695 28.89 40.96 -26.85
CA ALA A 695 29.03 41.86 -25.71
C ALA A 695 27.72 41.98 -24.89
N ALA A 696 26.57 42.08 -25.55
CA ALA A 696 25.26 42.12 -24.90
C ALA A 696 24.92 40.81 -24.17
N GLU A 697 25.27 39.66 -24.76
CA GLU A 697 25.07 38.34 -24.14
C GLU A 697 25.97 38.14 -22.91
N ALA A 698 27.24 38.60 -22.99
CA ALA A 698 28.16 38.59 -21.87
C ALA A 698 27.69 39.48 -20.69
N GLU A 699 27.14 40.67 -20.98
CA GLU A 699 26.58 41.56 -19.97
C GLU A 699 25.33 40.96 -19.29
N ALA A 700 24.44 40.34 -20.06
CA ALA A 700 23.26 39.65 -19.54
C ALA A 700 23.65 38.46 -18.65
N PHE A 701 24.66 37.69 -19.05
CA PHE A 701 25.21 36.58 -18.27
C PHE A 701 25.83 37.07 -16.94
N ALA A 702 26.60 38.16 -16.97
CA ALA A 702 27.21 38.76 -15.79
C ALA A 702 26.14 39.26 -14.78
N LYS A 703 25.10 39.97 -15.26
CA LYS A 703 23.97 40.43 -14.42
C LYS A 703 23.21 39.27 -13.77
N SER A 704 22.99 38.17 -14.51
CA SER A 704 22.34 36.96 -14.00
C SER A 704 23.15 36.29 -12.88
N ARG A 705 24.49 36.21 -13.02
CA ARG A 705 25.36 35.62 -11.99
C ARG A 705 25.39 36.46 -10.70
N VAL A 706 25.40 37.78 -10.81
CA VAL A 706 25.34 38.70 -9.65
C VAL A 706 24.00 38.55 -8.92
N ALA A 707 22.88 38.53 -9.63
CA ALA A 707 21.55 38.34 -9.04
C ALA A 707 21.43 36.99 -8.30
N ASN A 708 21.98 35.91 -8.88
CA ASN A 708 21.99 34.59 -8.27
C ASN A 708 22.90 34.52 -7.02
N ALA A 709 24.05 35.19 -7.04
CA ALA A 709 24.95 35.25 -5.90
C ALA A 709 24.36 36.04 -4.72
N LEU A 710 23.73 37.20 -4.99
CA LEU A 710 23.05 38.01 -3.98
C LEU A 710 21.83 37.30 -3.37
N SER A 711 21.06 36.57 -4.20
CA SER A 711 19.95 35.74 -3.73
C SER A 711 20.42 34.62 -2.79
N LYS A 712 21.53 33.96 -3.12
CA LYS A 712 22.16 32.93 -2.27
C LYS A 712 22.70 33.50 -0.96
N GLU A 713 23.30 34.69 -0.96
CA GLU A 713 23.74 35.39 0.25
C GLU A 713 22.55 35.73 1.16
N ALA A 714 21.48 36.30 0.61
CA ALA A 714 20.29 36.65 1.36
C ALA A 714 19.63 35.41 2.01
N ALA A 715 19.55 34.30 1.27
CA ALA A 715 19.04 33.03 1.77
C ALA A 715 19.94 32.43 2.88
N ALA A 716 21.26 32.50 2.73
CA ALA A 716 22.20 32.02 3.75
C ALA A 716 22.14 32.87 5.03
N LEU A 717 22.03 34.19 4.92
CA LEU A 717 21.89 35.10 6.05
C LEU A 717 20.58 34.91 6.81
N ALA A 718 19.47 34.69 6.09
CA ALA A 718 18.17 34.39 6.70
C ALA A 718 18.22 33.06 7.50
N ARG A 719 18.84 32.02 6.94
CA ARG A 719 19.03 30.73 7.62
C ARG A 719 19.92 30.87 8.86
N ALA A 720 20.98 31.66 8.80
CA ALA A 720 21.87 31.90 9.95
C ALA A 720 21.16 32.66 11.09
N LYS A 721 20.36 33.69 10.77
CA LYS A 721 19.55 34.43 11.76
C LYS A 721 18.52 33.54 12.45
N GLU A 722 17.84 32.70 11.68
CA GLU A 722 16.85 31.76 12.22
C GLU A 722 17.49 30.67 13.07
N ALA A 723 18.63 30.12 12.64
CA ALA A 723 19.39 29.15 13.43
C ALA A 723 19.88 29.74 14.77
N ALA A 724 20.32 30.99 14.79
CA ALA A 724 20.74 31.69 16.01
C ALA A 724 19.56 31.92 16.98
N ARG A 725 18.39 32.29 16.45
CA ARG A 725 17.15 32.45 17.25
C ARG A 725 16.75 31.11 17.89
N LEU A 726 16.73 30.04 17.11
CA LEU A 726 16.39 28.70 17.58
C LEU A 726 17.39 28.15 18.62
N ALA A 727 18.69 28.48 18.47
CA ALA A 727 19.71 28.11 19.45
C ALA A 727 19.51 28.83 20.80
N LYS A 728 19.16 30.13 20.77
CA LYS A 728 18.84 30.90 21.99
C LYS A 728 17.61 30.33 22.71
N GLU A 729 16.54 30.05 21.97
CA GLU A 729 15.33 29.45 22.52
C GLU A 729 15.57 28.04 23.08
N ALA A 730 16.41 27.24 22.40
CA ALA A 730 16.77 25.90 22.87
C ALA A 730 17.55 25.94 24.20
N LYS A 731 18.42 26.94 24.39
CA LYS A 731 19.18 27.16 25.62
C LYS A 731 18.25 27.54 26.79
N GLU A 732 17.36 28.51 26.58
CA GLU A 732 16.38 28.94 27.59
C GLU A 732 15.42 27.79 27.98
N LYS A 733 14.95 27.02 26.99
CA LYS A 733 14.11 25.82 27.21
C LYS A 733 14.86 24.71 27.96
N ALA A 734 16.18 24.60 27.82
CA ALA A 734 17.00 23.63 28.56
C ALA A 734 17.22 24.04 30.02
N GLU A 735 17.45 25.33 30.28
CA GLU A 735 17.58 25.89 31.64
C GLU A 735 16.27 25.77 32.43
N GLU A 736 15.13 26.04 31.78
CA GLU A 736 13.81 25.86 32.37
C GLU A 736 13.49 24.38 32.67
N ALA A 737 13.83 23.47 31.75
CA ALA A 737 13.66 22.03 31.96
C ALA A 737 14.51 21.51 33.13
N ALA A 738 15.73 22.05 33.32
CA ALA A 738 16.59 21.71 34.45
C ALA A 738 16.01 22.20 35.79
N ARG A 739 15.41 23.41 35.83
CA ARG A 739 14.71 23.93 37.01
C ARG A 739 13.51 23.07 37.39
N LEU A 740 12.67 22.70 36.42
CA LEU A 740 11.48 21.86 36.64
C LEU A 740 11.85 20.42 37.07
N ALA A 741 12.95 19.88 36.54
CA ALA A 741 13.46 18.57 36.98
C ALA A 741 13.92 18.60 38.45
N LYS A 742 14.54 19.71 38.89
CA LYS A 742 14.93 19.93 40.29
C LYS A 742 13.71 19.99 41.21
N GLU A 743 12.69 20.75 40.84
CA GLU A 743 11.44 20.86 41.60
C GLU A 743 10.65 19.54 41.67
N ALA A 744 10.60 18.78 40.58
CA ALA A 744 9.96 17.45 40.56
C ALA A 744 10.68 16.44 41.48
N LYS A 745 12.01 16.53 41.56
CA LYS A 745 12.84 15.70 42.44
C LYS A 745 12.64 16.05 43.93
N ASP A 746 12.48 17.34 44.23
CA ASP A 746 12.19 17.80 45.59
C ASP A 746 10.78 17.41 46.06
N ARG A 747 9.78 17.43 45.15
CA ARG A 747 8.43 16.93 45.41
C ARG A 747 8.37 15.41 45.62
N ALA A 748 9.13 14.64 44.83
CA ALA A 748 9.21 13.19 45.00
C ALA A 748 9.86 12.77 46.34
N LYS A 749 10.69 13.63 46.95
CA LYS A 749 11.32 13.42 48.25
C LYS A 749 10.50 13.93 49.45
N GLY A 750 9.28 14.44 49.23
CA GLY A 750 8.36 14.85 50.31
C GLY A 750 8.72 16.15 51.03
N LYS A 751 9.65 16.97 50.52
CA LYS A 751 9.94 18.29 51.11
C LYS A 751 8.88 19.32 50.65
N ARG A 752 8.13 19.91 51.59
CA ARG A 752 7.21 21.03 51.31
C ARG A 752 8.00 22.33 51.08
N PRO A 753 7.59 23.21 50.14
CA PRO A 753 8.22 24.52 49.97
C PRO A 753 7.91 25.44 51.16
N LYS A 754 8.92 26.19 51.62
CA LYS A 754 8.77 27.21 52.68
C LYS A 754 7.89 28.37 52.17
N LYS A 755 6.87 28.72 52.96
CA LYS A 755 6.03 29.91 52.77
C LYS A 755 6.84 31.14 53.20
N GLY A 756 7.00 32.12 52.30
CA GLY A 756 7.39 33.48 52.67
C GLY A 756 8.63 34.03 51.96
N THR A 757 8.45 34.59 50.77
CA THR A 757 9.05 35.87 50.34
C THR A 757 8.06 36.51 49.36
N LYS A 758 7.80 37.81 49.55
CA LYS A 758 6.87 38.60 48.74
C LYS A 758 7.29 38.54 47.27
N GLU A 759 6.37 38.17 46.38
CA GLU A 759 6.51 38.37 44.94
C GLU A 759 6.65 39.89 44.66
N PRO A 760 7.66 40.35 43.92
CA PRO A 760 7.60 41.66 43.31
C PRO A 760 6.53 41.61 42.20
N LYS A 761 5.60 42.57 42.20
CA LYS A 761 4.67 42.76 41.08
C LYS A 761 5.48 42.82 39.77
N PRO A 762 5.17 41.99 38.75
CA PRO A 762 5.74 42.19 37.43
C PRO A 762 5.24 43.51 36.86
N ALA A 763 6.14 44.27 36.25
CA ALA A 763 5.81 45.36 35.34
C ALA A 763 4.88 44.86 34.23
N PRO A 764 4.05 45.72 33.59
CA PRO A 764 3.15 45.28 32.54
C PRO A 764 3.99 44.78 31.35
N VAL A 765 3.96 43.46 31.13
CA VAL A 765 4.59 42.80 29.96
C VAL A 765 3.52 42.61 28.91
N ASP A 766 3.91 42.88 27.66
CA ASP A 766 3.07 42.99 26.48
C ASP A 766 2.21 41.74 26.23
N SER A 767 0.94 41.96 25.89
CA SER A 767 -0.12 40.92 25.79
C SER A 767 0.15 39.81 24.74
N ALA A 768 1.16 40.01 23.89
CA ALA A 768 1.57 39.07 22.84
C ALA A 768 2.49 37.94 23.33
N GLU A 769 3.36 38.18 24.32
CA GLU A 769 4.28 37.15 24.84
C GLU A 769 3.57 36.10 25.71
N ASP A 770 2.56 36.52 26.49
CA ASP A 770 1.71 35.60 27.26
C ASP A 770 0.80 34.76 26.36
N ALA A 771 0.34 35.33 25.25
CA ALA A 771 -0.39 34.58 24.22
C ALA A 771 0.50 33.51 23.56
N LEU A 772 1.78 33.83 23.31
CA LEU A 772 2.74 32.90 22.70
C LEU A 772 3.19 31.80 23.67
N ARG A 773 3.44 32.13 24.95
CA ARG A 773 3.75 31.15 26.01
C ARG A 773 2.58 30.20 26.27
N LYS A 774 1.35 30.73 26.27
CA LYS A 774 0.12 29.92 26.39
C LYS A 774 -0.07 29.02 25.16
N ALA A 775 0.21 29.53 23.96
CA ALA A 775 0.15 28.75 22.73
C ALA A 775 1.21 27.63 22.67
N GLU A 776 2.44 27.87 23.13
CA GLU A 776 3.48 26.85 23.19
C GLU A 776 3.21 25.79 24.28
N ALA A 777 2.68 26.21 25.43
CA ALA A 777 2.24 25.30 26.50
C ALA A 777 1.07 24.42 26.03
N ASP A 778 0.10 25.02 25.33
CA ASP A 778 -1.02 24.32 24.71
C ASP A 778 -0.54 23.38 23.59
N ALA A 779 0.44 23.77 22.78
CA ALA A 779 1.00 22.92 21.73
C ALA A 779 1.75 21.71 22.31
N ARG A 780 2.51 21.89 23.39
CA ARG A 780 3.20 20.79 24.09
C ARG A 780 2.22 19.89 24.85
N ALA A 781 1.15 20.45 25.42
CA ALA A 781 0.07 19.69 26.03
C ALA A 781 -0.68 18.87 24.97
N ARG A 782 -0.96 19.45 23.80
CA ARG A 782 -1.55 18.78 22.63
C ARG A 782 -0.64 17.67 22.10
N ALA A 783 0.67 17.88 21.98
CA ALA A 783 1.61 16.85 21.53
C ALA A 783 1.68 15.65 22.50
N ARG A 784 1.68 15.91 23.81
CA ARG A 784 1.62 14.85 24.84
C ARG A 784 0.28 14.14 24.88
N ALA A 785 -0.82 14.86 24.65
CA ALA A 785 -2.14 14.27 24.49
C ALA A 785 -2.19 13.38 23.24
N ASN A 786 -1.68 13.86 22.10
CA ASN A 786 -1.59 13.13 20.83
C ASN A 786 -0.75 11.85 20.94
N ALA A 787 0.34 11.86 21.70
CA ALA A 787 1.14 10.66 21.95
C ALA A 787 0.41 9.62 22.83
N LYS A 788 -0.38 10.07 23.82
CA LYS A 788 -1.22 9.19 24.65
C LYS A 788 -2.41 8.64 23.86
N ILE A 789 -2.99 9.47 23.00
CA ILE A 789 -4.00 9.13 22.01
C ILE A 789 -3.46 8.07 21.05
N LEU A 790 -2.28 8.26 20.45
CA LEU A 790 -1.64 7.30 19.54
C LEU A 790 -1.33 5.96 20.22
N ALA A 791 -0.87 5.99 21.47
CA ALA A 791 -0.63 4.77 22.25
C ALA A 791 -1.93 4.02 22.61
N ALA A 792 -3.03 4.75 22.82
CA ALA A 792 -4.33 4.16 23.04
C ALA A 792 -4.98 3.67 21.73
N GLU A 793 -4.77 4.37 20.62
CA GLU A 793 -5.15 3.94 19.27
C GLU A 793 -4.47 2.65 18.88
N LEU A 794 -3.16 2.50 19.15
CA LEU A 794 -2.45 1.24 18.96
C LEU A 794 -3.08 0.11 19.78
N ARG A 795 -3.54 0.39 21.01
CA ARG A 795 -4.22 -0.61 21.85
C ARG A 795 -5.63 -0.94 21.35
N ILE A 796 -6.38 0.04 20.87
CA ILE A 796 -7.70 -0.13 20.26
C ILE A 796 -7.55 -0.93 18.95
N LYS A 797 -6.59 -0.58 18.09
CA LYS A 797 -6.33 -1.27 16.82
C LYS A 797 -5.84 -2.71 17.04
N ILE A 798 -5.04 -2.95 18.08
CA ILE A 798 -4.69 -4.31 18.53
C ILE A 798 -5.92 -5.07 19.04
N ALA A 799 -6.85 -4.42 19.75
CA ALA A 799 -8.09 -5.03 20.20
C ALA A 799 -9.04 -5.34 19.02
N GLU A 800 -9.16 -4.43 18.06
CA GLU A 800 -9.90 -4.61 16.80
C GLU A 800 -9.32 -5.77 15.98
N LEU A 801 -8.00 -5.85 15.82
CA LEU A 801 -7.33 -6.96 15.14
C LEU A 801 -7.54 -8.30 15.87
N ARG A 802 -7.54 -8.30 17.21
CA ARG A 802 -7.86 -9.50 18.01
C ARG A 802 -9.32 -9.94 17.83
N ILE A 803 -10.25 -9.00 17.69
CA ILE A 803 -11.66 -9.28 17.41
C ILE A 803 -11.82 -9.84 15.99
N VAL A 804 -11.20 -9.23 14.98
CA VAL A 804 -11.21 -9.74 13.58
C VAL A 804 -10.60 -11.14 13.48
N VAL A 805 -9.52 -11.40 14.21
CA VAL A 805 -8.91 -12.74 14.29
C VAL A 805 -9.83 -13.73 15.01
N ALA A 806 -10.52 -13.32 16.07
CA ALA A 806 -11.52 -14.15 16.76
C ALA A 806 -12.73 -14.46 15.87
N GLU A 807 -13.22 -13.48 15.09
CA GLU A 807 -14.32 -13.66 14.12
C GLU A 807 -13.93 -14.59 12.97
N LYS A 808 -12.69 -14.47 12.44
CA LYS A 808 -12.16 -15.44 11.46
C LYS A 808 -12.07 -16.84 12.05
N ARG A 809 -11.68 -16.99 13.32
CA ARG A 809 -11.64 -18.30 14.02
C ARG A 809 -13.05 -18.86 14.26
N ILE A 810 -14.02 -18.03 14.62
CA ILE A 810 -15.43 -18.44 14.79
C ILE A 810 -16.05 -18.82 13.45
N SER A 811 -15.82 -18.06 12.38
CA SER A 811 -16.27 -18.37 11.02
C SER A 811 -15.65 -19.69 10.51
N HIS A 812 -14.36 -19.90 10.77
CA HIS A 812 -13.68 -21.15 10.45
C HIS A 812 -14.23 -22.34 11.26
N ALA A 813 -14.48 -22.16 12.56
CA ALA A 813 -15.11 -23.17 13.41
C ALA A 813 -16.52 -23.52 12.94
N LYS A 814 -17.35 -22.53 12.56
CA LYS A 814 -18.67 -22.73 11.97
C LYS A 814 -18.64 -23.50 10.64
N LYS A 815 -17.63 -23.25 9.79
CA LYS A 815 -17.41 -24.02 8.56
C LYS A 815 -16.99 -25.47 8.85
N ILE A 816 -16.25 -25.71 9.94
CA ILE A 816 -15.87 -27.05 10.37
C ILE A 816 -17.08 -27.79 10.95
N THR A 817 -17.91 -27.14 11.78
CA THR A 817 -19.13 -27.76 12.33
C THR A 817 -20.17 -28.02 11.26
N ALA A 818 -20.37 -27.11 10.29
CA ALA A 818 -21.27 -27.37 9.14
C ALA A 818 -20.77 -28.53 8.26
N LYS A 819 -19.44 -28.67 8.10
CA LYS A 819 -18.81 -29.83 7.45
C LYS A 819 -18.94 -31.12 8.27
N ALA A 820 -19.00 -31.02 9.60
CA ALA A 820 -19.22 -32.16 10.48
C ALA A 820 -20.69 -32.59 10.50
N GLU A 821 -21.64 -31.65 10.49
CA GLU A 821 -23.09 -31.90 10.39
C GLU A 821 -23.47 -32.51 9.04
N THR A 822 -22.92 -32.00 7.93
CA THR A 822 -23.11 -32.62 6.60
C THR A 822 -22.46 -34.00 6.47
N LYS A 823 -21.45 -34.30 7.30
CA LYS A 823 -20.84 -35.64 7.38
C LYS A 823 -21.60 -36.56 8.32
N ALA A 824 -22.22 -36.02 9.38
CA ALA A 824 -23.09 -36.75 10.29
C ALA A 824 -24.43 -37.12 9.62
N ASN A 825 -25.03 -36.21 8.85
CA ASN A 825 -26.22 -36.49 8.04
C ASN A 825 -25.96 -37.44 6.85
N LYS A 826 -24.69 -37.70 6.51
CA LYS A 826 -24.29 -38.76 5.56
C LYS A 826 -24.01 -40.11 6.22
N ILE A 827 -24.00 -40.19 7.55
CA ILE A 827 -23.71 -41.39 8.33
C ILE A 827 -24.94 -41.86 9.13
N ALA A 828 -26.00 -41.04 9.22
CA ALA A 828 -27.28 -41.50 9.75
C ALA A 828 -27.95 -42.46 8.75
N PRO A 829 -28.28 -43.71 9.14
CA PRO A 829 -29.16 -44.54 8.33
C PRO A 829 -30.56 -43.93 8.34
N GLU A 830 -31.20 -43.90 7.16
CA GLU A 830 -32.64 -43.68 7.04
C GLU A 830 -33.36 -44.68 7.95
N VAL A 831 -34.06 -44.17 8.95
CA VAL A 831 -35.05 -44.94 9.70
C VAL A 831 -36.39 -44.55 9.10
N GLU A 832 -36.92 -45.42 8.25
CA GLU A 832 -38.34 -45.45 7.90
C GLU A 832 -39.13 -45.62 9.20
N ALA A 833 -40.00 -44.67 9.50
CA ALA A 833 -40.96 -44.78 10.57
C ALA A 833 -42.24 -45.40 10.01
N GLU A 834 -42.36 -46.73 10.14
CA GLU A 834 -43.65 -47.40 10.25
C GLU A 834 -44.13 -47.40 11.71
N GLU A 835 -45.44 -47.33 11.83
CA GLU A 835 -46.25 -47.17 13.04
C GLU A 835 -46.00 -48.23 14.12
N THR A 836 -46.14 -47.87 15.39
CA THR A 836 -47.16 -48.45 16.29
C THR A 836 -47.17 -47.78 17.66
N GLU A 837 -48.38 -47.44 18.10
CA GLU A 837 -48.73 -47.08 19.47
C GLU A 837 -48.50 -48.28 20.40
N GLU A 838 -47.78 -48.10 21.52
CA GLU A 838 -48.19 -48.52 22.87
C GLU A 838 -47.03 -48.46 23.87
N SER A 839 -47.38 -48.09 25.11
CA SER A 839 -46.68 -48.34 26.38
C SER A 839 -45.52 -47.42 26.79
N ILE A 840 -45.85 -46.29 27.42
CA ILE A 840 -44.99 -45.66 28.44
C ILE A 840 -45.68 -45.79 29.80
N GLU A 841 -45.30 -46.82 30.55
CA GLU A 841 -45.49 -46.89 32.00
C GLU A 841 -44.12 -47.07 32.69
N LYS A 842 -43.87 -46.24 33.71
CA LYS A 842 -43.04 -46.54 34.90
C LYS A 842 -41.53 -46.81 34.69
N LYS A 843 -40.67 -45.84 35.05
CA LYS A 843 -40.04 -45.75 36.40
C LYS A 843 -38.88 -44.75 36.48
N LYS A 844 -39.04 -43.81 37.42
CA LYS A 844 -37.98 -43.11 38.17
C LYS A 844 -36.96 -44.10 38.77
N LYS A 845 -35.67 -43.74 38.81
CA LYS A 845 -34.82 -43.80 40.03
C LYS A 845 -33.39 -43.25 39.81
N LYS A 846 -33.09 -42.21 40.59
CA LYS A 846 -31.90 -41.96 41.45
C LYS A 846 -30.48 -41.98 40.83
N GLU A 847 -29.84 -40.82 40.94
CA GLU A 847 -28.41 -40.50 40.78
C GLU A 847 -27.47 -41.34 41.70
N PRO A 848 -26.14 -41.34 41.48
CA PRO A 848 -25.31 -40.31 42.16
C PRO A 848 -24.04 -39.80 41.42
N LYS A 849 -23.77 -38.49 41.62
CA LYS A 849 -22.48 -37.76 41.77
C LYS A 849 -21.22 -38.17 40.96
N PRO A 850 -20.57 -37.24 40.22
CA PRO A 850 -19.17 -37.41 39.81
C PRO A 850 -18.20 -36.91 40.88
N LYS A 851 -17.26 -37.78 41.27
CA LYS A 851 -16.00 -37.42 41.93
C LYS A 851 -14.97 -36.98 40.89
N LYS A 852 -14.11 -36.06 41.33
CA LYS A 852 -12.92 -35.51 40.66
C LYS A 852 -12.00 -36.58 40.06
N ASP A 853 -11.41 -36.29 38.90
CA ASP A 853 -9.96 -36.17 38.69
C ASP A 853 -9.69 -35.67 37.25
N ASN A 854 -9.12 -34.48 37.10
CA ASN A 854 -7.70 -34.26 36.78
C ASN A 854 -7.24 -34.98 35.50
N THR A 855 -7.20 -34.30 34.35
CA THR A 855 -5.96 -33.79 33.73
C THR A 855 -6.19 -33.26 32.30
N LYS A 856 -5.70 -32.03 32.09
CA LYS A 856 -5.26 -31.33 30.86
C LYS A 856 -6.17 -31.24 29.65
#